data_AF-A0A954PPF5-F1
#
_entry.id   AF-A0A954PPF5-F1
#
_cell.length_a   1.000
_cell.length_b   1.000
_cell.length_c   1.000
_cell.angle_alpha   90.00
_cell.angle_beta   90.00
_cell.angle_gamma   90.00
#
_symmetry.space_group_name_H-M   'P 1'
#
loop_
_entity.id
_entity.type
_entity.pdbx_description
1 polymer ?
#
loop_
_entity_poly.entity_id
_entity_poly.type
_entity_poly.pdbx_seq_one_letter_code
_entity_poly.pdbx_strand_id
1 'polypeptide(L)'
;DALQQACRVAKETLLGPQAPEAYTIHLPGSGSRLIGGGRQVELTAEEVRSCVLDGFFPHCDLQTRAAAQQAGFQEFGLPFASDAAMTRHLAAFLWDHRHAGRDDQEIAALGDRPAARPDWLLFNGGVMTSPRLCDRVVQVVGKWFAGQDGCDEQWQPRVLAGERLDLAVAVGAAYFGQVRRGAGVEIEAKLACSYYLQTSCDPPTAICIVPGSASPGEKFSLSELKLELAVGQPVQFPIVYSSTRLSDRVGQRVVIDEEHFSHLPPIRTVIEVARTRRQQSLPVYVEVELSQIGTLQIYCHACDSEHRWKLEFDVRGSTQTDHVGGEAVGNQAGILDDRSEQAARQVLLEVFSAEGKTKPARVMRVLADALGMPKSAWPPHLLRAMWATLIELQDGRRLSAAHEARWLNLLGYCLRPGYGLAADDWRVAQTWRLVHGKLAFPAISSRNESLILWRRIAGGFTAGQQLTVYQQIAGPLRSVLDPTRRAKGGSGVSPHELTELLRLVGALELLPAEEKTQLGNGLLNLLPLSKWSSSQAAMLWTLGRLGSRVPAYGPLNGVLDVAVVTRWLRALAASSLTDANLGLALMLCGRRVGDRYRDVSPETRELILDKLQRLGAPQHMQDLVQHGGQLQSEEASQILGEALPLGLTLR
;
A
#
# COMPACT_ATOMS: atom_id res chain seq x y z
N ASP A 1 -26.64 -4.04 -6.26
CA ASP A 1 -27.25 -5.13 -5.48
C ASP A 1 -28.31 -5.91 -6.25
N ALA A 2 -29.52 -5.37 -6.50
CA ALA A 2 -30.60 -6.13 -7.15
C ALA A 2 -30.24 -6.67 -8.55
N LEU A 3 -29.56 -5.87 -9.38
CA LEU A 3 -29.06 -6.32 -10.69
C LEU A 3 -27.98 -7.39 -10.58
N GLN A 4 -27.00 -7.21 -9.69
CA GLN A 4 -25.94 -8.19 -9.47
C GLN A 4 -26.53 -9.55 -9.06
N GLN A 5 -27.51 -9.55 -8.15
CA GLN A 5 -28.20 -10.77 -7.73
C GLN A 5 -28.99 -11.40 -8.89
N ALA A 6 -29.72 -10.60 -9.67
CA ALA A 6 -30.48 -11.10 -10.81
C ALA A 6 -29.57 -11.70 -11.91
N CYS A 7 -28.44 -11.03 -12.21
CA CYS A 7 -27.41 -11.56 -13.11
C CYS A 7 -26.77 -12.83 -12.56
N ARG A 8 -26.53 -12.93 -11.24
CA ARG A 8 -25.99 -14.14 -10.60
C ARG A 8 -26.92 -15.33 -10.80
N VAL A 9 -28.21 -15.16 -10.52
CA VAL A 9 -29.23 -16.20 -10.69
C VAL A 9 -29.37 -16.59 -12.17
N ALA A 10 -29.39 -15.61 -13.08
CA ALA A 10 -29.44 -15.88 -14.52
C ALA A 10 -28.23 -16.71 -14.99
N LYS A 11 -27.02 -16.34 -14.57
CA LYS A 11 -25.78 -17.08 -14.86
C LYS A 11 -25.82 -18.51 -14.32
N GLU A 12 -26.17 -18.68 -13.04
CA GLU A 12 -26.24 -20.01 -12.40
C GLU A 12 -27.27 -20.91 -13.08
N THR A 13 -28.40 -20.35 -13.51
CA THR A 13 -29.46 -21.07 -14.24
C THR A 13 -29.02 -21.46 -15.65
N LEU A 14 -28.49 -20.51 -16.43
CA LEU A 14 -28.09 -20.72 -17.83
C LEU A 14 -26.81 -21.56 -17.99
N LEU A 15 -25.97 -21.64 -16.95
CA LEU A 15 -24.79 -22.52 -16.91
C LEU A 15 -25.05 -23.84 -16.16
N GLY A 16 -26.28 -24.07 -15.70
CA GLY A 16 -26.69 -25.29 -15.03
C GLY A 16 -26.82 -26.51 -15.97
N PRO A 17 -26.98 -27.72 -15.43
CA PRO A 17 -27.14 -28.94 -16.21
C PRO A 17 -28.43 -28.96 -17.06
N GLN A 18 -29.49 -28.31 -16.58
CA GLN A 18 -30.79 -28.18 -17.25
C GLN A 18 -31.06 -26.71 -17.64
N ALA A 19 -30.11 -26.10 -18.35
CA ALA A 19 -30.23 -24.70 -18.75
C ALA A 19 -31.37 -24.47 -19.77
N PRO A 20 -32.25 -23.49 -19.55
CA PRO A 20 -33.25 -23.08 -20.54
C PRO A 20 -32.57 -22.37 -21.74
N GLU A 21 -33.26 -22.26 -22.87
CA GLU A 21 -32.73 -21.57 -24.08
C GLU A 21 -32.52 -20.06 -23.86
N ALA A 22 -33.34 -19.44 -23.01
CA ALA A 22 -33.22 -18.04 -22.63
C ALA A 22 -33.69 -17.79 -21.19
N TYR A 23 -33.23 -16.69 -20.61
CA TYR A 23 -33.61 -16.22 -19.28
C TYR A 23 -33.80 -14.71 -19.28
N THR A 24 -34.96 -14.24 -18.84
CA THR A 24 -35.26 -12.80 -18.79
C THR A 24 -34.92 -12.21 -17.43
N ILE A 25 -33.97 -11.28 -17.41
CA ILE A 25 -33.67 -10.47 -16.24
C ILE A 25 -34.66 -9.31 -16.21
N HIS A 26 -35.45 -9.23 -15.14
CA HIS A 26 -36.35 -8.11 -14.90
C HIS A 26 -35.88 -7.29 -13.69
N LEU A 27 -35.62 -6.01 -13.92
CA LEU A 27 -35.29 -5.03 -12.88
C LEU A 27 -36.48 -4.10 -12.64
N PRO A 28 -37.10 -4.14 -11.45
CA PRO A 28 -38.15 -3.18 -11.11
C PRO A 28 -37.59 -1.75 -11.03
N GLY A 29 -38.38 -0.77 -11.46
CA GLY A 29 -38.02 0.65 -11.32
C GLY A 29 -37.97 1.10 -9.85
N SER A 30 -37.14 2.09 -9.53
CA SER A 30 -37.05 2.67 -8.18
C SER A 30 -38.14 3.72 -7.92
N GLY A 31 -38.79 3.70 -6.74
CA GLY A 31 -39.76 4.71 -6.30
C GLY A 31 -41.23 4.36 -6.54
N SER A 32 -42.14 5.36 -6.48
CA SER A 32 -43.61 5.20 -6.55
C SER A 32 -44.18 4.77 -7.91
N ARG A 33 -43.32 4.36 -8.86
CA ARG A 33 -43.70 3.85 -10.19
C ARG A 33 -43.32 2.38 -10.38
N LEU A 34 -43.60 1.55 -9.38
CA LEU A 34 -43.35 0.10 -9.37
C LEU A 34 -44.07 -0.67 -10.50
N ILE A 35 -45.12 -0.10 -11.11
CA ILE A 35 -46.02 -0.82 -12.02
C ILE A 35 -45.70 -0.56 -13.52
N GLY A 36 -44.75 0.31 -13.87
CA GLY A 36 -44.50 0.63 -15.30
C GLY A 36 -43.10 1.08 -15.70
N GLY A 37 -42.14 1.14 -14.77
CA GLY A 37 -40.76 1.60 -15.04
C GLY A 37 -39.70 0.50 -15.06
N GLY A 38 -40.10 -0.77 -15.05
CA GLY A 38 -39.17 -1.90 -15.02
C GLY A 38 -38.40 -2.03 -16.33
N ARG A 39 -37.10 -2.34 -16.25
CA ARG A 39 -36.28 -2.71 -17.41
C ARG A 39 -36.18 -4.21 -17.47
N GLN A 40 -36.42 -4.78 -18.65
CA GLN A 40 -36.20 -6.19 -18.90
C GLN A 40 -35.20 -6.39 -20.02
N VAL A 41 -34.40 -7.44 -19.91
CA VAL A 41 -33.50 -7.91 -20.95
C VAL A 41 -33.55 -9.43 -20.98
N GLU A 42 -33.74 -9.98 -22.16
CA GLU A 42 -33.63 -11.42 -22.37
C GLU A 42 -32.17 -11.77 -22.65
N LEU A 43 -31.68 -12.82 -22.01
CA LEU A 43 -30.36 -13.38 -22.25
C LEU A 43 -30.51 -14.79 -22.79
N THR A 44 -29.93 -15.07 -23.94
CA THR A 44 -29.90 -16.44 -24.46
C THR A 44 -28.82 -17.27 -23.78
N ALA A 45 -29.02 -18.58 -23.70
CA ALA A 45 -28.01 -19.50 -23.19
C ALA A 45 -26.73 -19.45 -24.02
N GLU A 46 -26.84 -19.23 -25.33
CA GLU A 46 -25.69 -19.14 -26.24
C GLU A 46 -24.88 -17.88 -26.01
N GLU A 47 -25.52 -16.71 -25.88
CA GLU A 47 -24.83 -15.45 -25.56
C GLU A 47 -24.09 -15.55 -24.22
N VAL A 48 -24.74 -16.12 -23.20
CA VAL A 48 -24.12 -16.28 -21.88
C VAL A 48 -22.98 -17.29 -21.93
N ARG A 49 -23.13 -18.39 -22.67
CA ARG A 49 -22.06 -19.37 -22.87
C ARG A 49 -20.87 -18.75 -23.57
N SER A 50 -21.06 -18.08 -24.70
CA SER A 50 -19.95 -17.45 -25.43
C SER A 50 -19.29 -16.37 -24.58
N CYS A 51 -20.07 -15.48 -23.95
CA CYS A 51 -19.54 -14.43 -23.10
C CYS A 51 -18.75 -14.97 -21.90
N VAL A 52 -19.31 -15.95 -21.16
CA VAL A 52 -18.68 -16.47 -19.94
C VAL A 52 -17.54 -17.43 -20.25
N LEU A 53 -17.78 -18.41 -21.13
CA LEU A 53 -16.78 -19.42 -21.46
C LEU A 53 -15.65 -18.81 -22.27
N ASP A 54 -15.94 -18.05 -23.33
CA ASP A 54 -14.87 -17.55 -24.20
C ASP A 54 -14.26 -16.24 -23.66
N GLY A 55 -14.97 -15.51 -22.81
CA GLY A 55 -14.42 -14.35 -22.10
C GLY A 55 -13.51 -14.73 -20.93
N PHE A 56 -13.98 -15.57 -20.00
CA PHE A 56 -13.24 -15.92 -18.78
C PHE A 56 -12.43 -17.21 -18.90
N PHE A 57 -12.84 -18.15 -19.76
CA PHE A 57 -12.16 -19.44 -19.93
C PHE A 57 -11.87 -19.78 -21.41
N PRO A 58 -11.29 -18.84 -22.20
CA PRO A 58 -11.04 -19.08 -23.62
C PRO A 58 -10.15 -20.29 -23.84
N HIS A 59 -10.32 -20.94 -24.99
CA HIS A 59 -9.27 -21.81 -25.51
C HIS A 59 -8.05 -20.96 -25.86
N CYS A 60 -6.91 -21.28 -25.28
CA CYS A 60 -5.62 -20.66 -25.57
C CYS A 60 -4.53 -21.73 -25.66
N ASP A 61 -3.39 -21.37 -26.24
CA ASP A 61 -2.22 -22.24 -26.26
C ASP A 61 -1.44 -22.13 -24.95
N LEU A 62 -0.70 -23.17 -24.58
CA LEU A 62 0.06 -23.24 -23.32
C LEU A 62 1.09 -22.11 -23.16
N GLN A 63 1.60 -21.58 -24.27
CA GLN A 63 2.55 -20.46 -24.30
C GLN A 63 1.88 -19.09 -24.23
N THR A 64 0.54 -19.03 -24.28
CA THR A 64 -0.21 -17.77 -24.24
C THR A 64 -0.08 -17.15 -22.86
N ARG A 65 0.54 -15.98 -22.79
CA ARG A 65 0.61 -15.20 -21.55
C ARG A 65 -0.63 -14.33 -21.38
N ALA A 66 -1.04 -14.14 -20.13
CA ALA A 66 -2.06 -13.15 -19.79
C ALA A 66 -1.58 -11.76 -20.23
N ALA A 67 -2.47 -10.97 -20.83
CA ALA A 67 -2.10 -9.65 -21.28
C ALA A 67 -1.84 -8.73 -20.07
N ALA A 68 -0.67 -8.10 -20.03
CA ALA A 68 -0.39 -6.99 -19.12
C ALA A 68 -1.26 -5.75 -19.45
N GLN A 69 -1.92 -5.73 -20.62
CA GLN A 69 -2.86 -4.69 -21.03
C GLN A 69 -4.32 -5.09 -20.82
N GLN A 70 -5.11 -4.12 -20.36
CA GLN A 70 -6.49 -4.23 -19.89
C GLN A 70 -7.47 -4.79 -20.94
N ALA A 71 -8.03 -5.97 -20.66
CA ALA A 71 -9.23 -6.48 -21.32
C ALA A 71 -10.50 -5.75 -20.80
N GLY A 72 -11.52 -5.61 -21.65
CA GLY A 72 -12.70 -4.74 -21.42
C GLY A 72 -13.71 -5.15 -20.33
N PHE A 73 -13.38 -6.09 -19.45
CA PHE A 73 -14.29 -6.66 -18.45
C PHE A 73 -13.84 -6.38 -17.00
N GLN A 74 -13.76 -5.11 -16.60
CA GLN A 74 -13.53 -4.74 -15.20
C GLN A 74 -14.48 -3.65 -14.70
N GLU A 75 -14.89 -3.80 -13.43
CA GLU A 75 -15.59 -2.79 -12.63
C GLU A 75 -14.55 -1.85 -11.96
N PHE A 76 -14.80 -0.54 -12.01
CA PHE A 76 -13.84 0.50 -11.64
C PHE A 76 -13.41 0.42 -10.17
N GLY A 77 -12.10 0.30 -9.91
CA GLY A 77 -11.53 0.50 -8.57
C GLY A 77 -11.49 -0.73 -7.65
N LEU A 78 -11.72 -1.93 -8.18
CA LEU A 78 -11.47 -3.20 -7.48
C LEU A 78 -10.18 -3.84 -8.03
N PRO A 79 -9.34 -4.49 -7.20
CA PRO A 79 -8.04 -5.03 -7.59
C PRO A 79 -8.16 -6.34 -8.39
N PHE A 80 -8.93 -6.34 -9.47
CA PHE A 80 -9.08 -7.50 -10.34
C PHE A 80 -7.90 -7.61 -11.34
N ALA A 81 -7.59 -8.83 -11.77
CA ALA A 81 -6.55 -9.10 -12.77
C ALA A 81 -6.87 -8.42 -14.11
N SER A 82 -5.86 -7.78 -14.74
CA SER A 82 -6.01 -6.98 -15.97
C SER A 82 -6.56 -7.74 -17.17
N ASP A 83 -6.29 -9.04 -17.23
CA ASP A 83 -6.87 -10.00 -18.17
C ASP A 83 -7.88 -10.87 -17.41
N ALA A 84 -9.14 -10.90 -17.86
CA ALA A 84 -10.19 -11.71 -17.24
C ALA A 84 -10.10 -13.20 -17.63
N ALA A 85 -9.29 -13.55 -18.64
CA ALA A 85 -9.14 -14.91 -19.15
C ALA A 85 -8.33 -15.79 -18.19
N MET A 86 -9.01 -16.48 -17.27
CA MET A 86 -8.42 -17.38 -16.28
C MET A 86 -7.55 -18.47 -16.89
N THR A 87 -7.89 -18.97 -18.08
CA THR A 87 -7.09 -20.01 -18.77
C THR A 87 -5.71 -19.51 -19.20
N ARG A 88 -5.54 -18.23 -19.52
CA ARG A 88 -4.20 -17.65 -19.81
C ARG A 88 -3.36 -17.50 -18.55
N HIS A 89 -3.98 -17.12 -17.44
CA HIS A 89 -3.31 -17.10 -16.13
C HIS A 89 -2.91 -18.50 -15.69
N LEU A 90 -3.76 -19.51 -15.92
CA LEU A 90 -3.44 -20.90 -15.65
C LEU A 90 -2.28 -21.39 -16.53
N ALA A 91 -2.28 -21.07 -17.81
CA ALA A 91 -1.17 -21.40 -18.72
C ALA A 91 0.14 -20.78 -18.24
N ALA A 92 0.12 -19.49 -17.89
CA ALA A 92 1.27 -18.78 -17.33
C ALA A 92 1.74 -19.41 -16.02
N PHE A 93 0.83 -19.73 -15.11
CA PHE A 93 1.15 -20.42 -13.84
C PHE A 93 1.85 -21.76 -14.08
N LEU A 94 1.31 -22.62 -14.95
CA LEU A 94 1.94 -23.91 -15.24
C LEU A 94 3.32 -23.74 -15.90
N TRP A 95 3.48 -22.73 -16.75
CA TRP A 95 4.77 -22.40 -17.35
C TRP A 95 5.79 -21.94 -16.31
N ASP A 96 5.42 -20.96 -15.48
CA ASP A 96 6.32 -20.32 -14.51
C ASP A 96 6.72 -21.28 -13.38
N HIS A 97 5.82 -22.19 -13.03
CA HIS A 97 6.04 -23.17 -11.96
C HIS A 97 6.58 -24.54 -12.45
N ARG A 98 6.96 -24.68 -13.73
CA ARG A 98 7.46 -25.95 -14.28
C ARG A 98 8.70 -26.53 -13.58
N HIS A 99 9.52 -25.66 -13.00
CA HIS A 99 10.71 -26.02 -12.23
C HIS A 99 10.56 -25.75 -10.73
N ALA A 100 9.41 -25.24 -10.29
CA ALA A 100 9.23 -24.81 -8.90
C ALA A 100 9.35 -26.01 -7.94
N GLY A 101 10.21 -25.86 -6.93
CA GLY A 101 10.43 -26.85 -5.88
C GLY A 101 11.28 -28.05 -6.28
N ARG A 102 11.92 -28.00 -7.46
CA ARG A 102 12.78 -29.06 -7.99
C ARG A 102 14.25 -28.67 -7.88
N ASP A 103 15.12 -29.64 -7.63
CA ASP A 103 16.58 -29.43 -7.68
C ASP A 103 17.14 -29.51 -9.11
N ASP A 104 18.42 -29.16 -9.28
CA ASP A 104 19.08 -29.13 -10.60
C ASP A 104 19.09 -30.49 -11.30
N GLN A 105 19.12 -31.60 -10.54
CA GLN A 105 19.09 -32.96 -11.09
C GLN A 105 17.69 -33.33 -11.58
N GLU A 106 16.66 -32.97 -10.81
CA GLU A 106 15.25 -33.14 -11.17
C GLU A 106 14.85 -32.26 -12.36
N ILE A 107 15.38 -31.03 -12.44
CA ILE A 107 15.21 -30.15 -13.59
C ILE A 107 15.87 -30.75 -14.83
N ALA A 108 17.11 -31.25 -14.71
CA ALA A 108 17.80 -31.91 -15.81
C ALA A 108 17.06 -33.18 -16.29
N ALA A 109 16.45 -33.94 -15.36
CA ALA A 109 15.68 -35.13 -15.66
C ALA A 109 14.34 -34.85 -16.37
N LEU A 110 13.80 -33.63 -16.24
CA LEU A 110 12.58 -33.22 -16.94
C LEU A 110 12.79 -32.91 -18.42
N GLY A 111 14.04 -32.67 -18.86
CA GLY A 111 14.34 -32.23 -20.22
C GLY A 111 13.68 -30.90 -20.59
N ASP A 112 13.42 -30.69 -21.89
CA ASP A 112 12.86 -29.44 -22.43
C ASP A 112 11.34 -29.31 -22.25
N ARG A 113 10.79 -29.75 -21.12
CA ARG A 113 9.36 -29.66 -20.86
C ARG A 113 8.88 -28.21 -20.83
N PRO A 114 7.85 -27.85 -21.61
CA PRO A 114 7.40 -26.46 -21.71
C PRO A 114 6.67 -25.97 -20.44
N ALA A 115 5.95 -26.83 -19.71
CA ALA A 115 5.20 -26.44 -18.51
C ALA A 115 5.03 -27.59 -17.51
N ALA A 116 4.61 -27.27 -16.28
CA ALA A 116 4.13 -28.26 -15.30
C ALA A 116 2.84 -28.93 -15.79
N ARG A 117 2.85 -30.25 -15.97
CA ARG A 117 1.66 -31.03 -16.30
C ARG A 117 0.93 -31.51 -15.04
N PRO A 118 -0.32 -31.10 -14.78
CA PRO A 118 -1.10 -31.63 -13.66
C PRO A 118 -1.71 -33.00 -14.00
N ASP A 119 -1.57 -34.00 -13.13
CA ASP A 119 -2.26 -35.29 -13.30
C ASP A 119 -3.70 -35.26 -12.76
N TRP A 120 -3.95 -34.40 -11.77
CA TRP A 120 -5.24 -34.23 -11.11
C TRP A 120 -5.66 -32.76 -11.02
N LEU A 121 -6.95 -32.50 -11.18
CA LEU A 121 -7.57 -31.21 -10.93
C LEU A 121 -8.55 -31.31 -9.75
N LEU A 122 -8.43 -30.39 -8.80
CA LEU A 122 -9.38 -30.18 -7.71
C LEU A 122 -10.01 -28.80 -7.88
N PHE A 123 -11.32 -28.78 -8.09
CA PHE A 123 -12.07 -27.53 -8.22
C PHE A 123 -12.58 -27.06 -6.86
N ASN A 124 -12.51 -25.75 -6.60
CA ASN A 124 -13.02 -25.11 -5.39
C ASN A 124 -13.73 -23.81 -5.72
N GLY A 125 -14.63 -23.36 -4.85
CA GLY A 125 -15.34 -22.10 -4.96
C GLY A 125 -16.62 -22.17 -5.79
N GLY A 126 -17.59 -21.30 -5.46
CA GLY A 126 -18.94 -21.36 -6.05
C GLY A 126 -19.02 -21.10 -7.56
N VAL A 127 -17.98 -20.50 -8.16
CA VAL A 127 -17.89 -20.34 -9.63
C VAL A 127 -17.79 -21.72 -10.31
N MET A 128 -17.06 -22.66 -9.71
CA MET A 128 -16.80 -23.98 -10.30
C MET A 128 -17.96 -24.97 -10.09
N THR A 129 -19.05 -24.56 -9.43
CA THR A 129 -20.24 -25.41 -9.29
C THR A 129 -20.89 -25.75 -10.64
N SER A 130 -20.67 -24.96 -11.69
CA SER A 130 -21.14 -25.30 -13.04
C SER A 130 -20.26 -26.40 -13.66
N PRO A 131 -20.83 -27.55 -14.06
CA PRO A 131 -20.08 -28.61 -14.74
C PRO A 131 -19.45 -28.11 -16.04
N ARG A 132 -20.14 -27.23 -16.77
CA ARG A 132 -19.67 -26.66 -18.05
C ARG A 132 -18.36 -25.88 -17.90
N LEU A 133 -18.18 -25.18 -16.78
CA LEU A 133 -16.95 -24.45 -16.49
C LEU A 133 -15.81 -25.42 -16.13
N CYS A 134 -16.09 -26.41 -15.29
CA CYS A 134 -15.13 -27.47 -14.99
C CYS A 134 -14.67 -28.21 -16.26
N ASP A 135 -15.62 -28.62 -17.10
CA ASP A 135 -15.36 -29.31 -18.38
C ASP A 135 -14.50 -28.46 -19.32
N ARG A 136 -14.77 -27.15 -19.40
CA ARG A 136 -13.95 -26.22 -20.21
C ARG A 136 -12.50 -26.19 -19.73
N VAL A 137 -12.26 -26.15 -18.42
CA VAL A 137 -10.89 -26.17 -17.87
C VAL A 137 -10.21 -27.51 -18.16
N VAL A 138 -10.91 -28.64 -17.97
CA VAL A 138 -10.39 -29.98 -18.28
C VAL A 138 -10.02 -30.09 -19.75
N GLN A 139 -10.87 -29.60 -20.66
CA GLN A 139 -10.62 -29.60 -22.11
C GLN A 139 -9.40 -28.75 -22.48
N VAL A 140 -9.27 -27.56 -21.91
CA VAL A 140 -8.14 -26.65 -22.18
C VAL A 140 -6.84 -27.28 -21.70
N VAL A 141 -6.80 -27.80 -20.46
CA VAL A 141 -5.61 -28.47 -19.91
C VAL A 141 -5.29 -29.75 -20.68
N GLY A 142 -6.30 -30.56 -21.01
CA GLY A 142 -6.13 -31.76 -21.83
C GLY A 142 -5.49 -31.43 -23.18
N LYS A 143 -5.96 -30.39 -23.87
CA LYS A 143 -5.40 -29.94 -25.15
C LYS A 143 -3.94 -29.50 -25.04
N TRP A 144 -3.52 -28.92 -23.92
CA TRP A 144 -2.12 -28.49 -23.76
C TRP A 144 -1.12 -29.64 -23.71
N PHE A 145 -1.52 -30.81 -23.19
CA PHE A 145 -0.59 -31.90 -22.90
C PHE A 145 -0.89 -33.21 -23.66
N ALA A 146 -2.04 -33.33 -24.32
CA ALA A 146 -2.36 -34.47 -25.18
C ALA A 146 -1.31 -34.64 -26.29
N GLY A 147 -0.82 -35.87 -26.47
CA GLY A 147 0.25 -36.18 -27.43
C GLY A 147 1.64 -35.63 -27.07
N GLN A 148 1.83 -35.07 -25.86
CA GLN A 148 3.13 -34.60 -25.35
C GLN A 148 3.60 -35.44 -24.15
N ASP A 149 4.91 -35.45 -23.87
CA ASP A 149 5.48 -36.07 -22.66
C ASP A 149 5.05 -37.53 -22.39
N GLY A 150 4.87 -38.32 -23.46
CA GLY A 150 4.42 -39.72 -23.36
C GLY A 150 2.94 -39.88 -23.01
N CYS A 151 2.14 -38.81 -23.13
CA CYS A 151 0.68 -38.87 -23.04
C CYS A 151 0.06 -39.33 -24.36
N ASP A 152 -1.05 -40.06 -24.26
CA ASP A 152 -1.90 -40.39 -25.40
C ASP A 152 -2.48 -39.11 -26.05
N GLU A 153 -2.85 -39.19 -27.34
CA GLU A 153 -3.49 -38.09 -28.08
C GLU A 153 -4.85 -37.65 -27.49
N GLN A 154 -5.42 -38.47 -26.60
CA GLN A 154 -6.70 -38.21 -25.93
C GLN A 154 -6.55 -37.97 -24.42
N TRP A 155 -5.33 -37.73 -23.95
CA TRP A 155 -5.07 -37.53 -22.52
C TRP A 155 -5.88 -36.35 -21.96
N GLN A 156 -6.43 -36.56 -20.76
CA GLN A 156 -7.07 -35.52 -19.95
C GLN A 156 -6.66 -35.68 -18.49
N PRO A 157 -6.56 -34.57 -17.73
CA PRO A 157 -6.31 -34.65 -16.31
C PRO A 157 -7.51 -35.30 -15.60
N ARG A 158 -7.24 -36.07 -14.54
CA ARG A 158 -8.31 -36.66 -13.73
C ARG A 158 -8.91 -35.61 -12.81
N VAL A 159 -10.21 -35.69 -12.54
CA VAL A 159 -10.90 -34.74 -11.66
C VAL A 159 -11.17 -35.38 -10.30
N LEU A 160 -10.77 -34.72 -9.22
CA LEU A 160 -11.11 -35.12 -7.86
C LEU A 160 -12.56 -34.71 -7.54
N ALA A 161 -13.34 -35.64 -7.00
CA ALA A 161 -14.74 -35.40 -6.66
C ALA A 161 -14.88 -34.54 -5.40
N GLY A 162 -15.86 -33.64 -5.39
CA GLY A 162 -16.25 -32.85 -4.21
C GLY A 162 -17.76 -32.63 -4.18
N GLU A 163 -18.40 -32.83 -3.01
CA GLU A 163 -19.86 -32.71 -2.88
C GLU A 163 -20.36 -31.26 -2.93
N ARG A 164 -19.62 -30.34 -2.30
CA ARG A 164 -19.99 -28.92 -2.11
C ARG A 164 -18.77 -28.03 -2.37
N LEU A 165 -18.55 -27.63 -3.62
CA LEU A 165 -17.36 -26.84 -4.00
C LEU A 165 -17.33 -25.46 -3.33
N ASP A 166 -18.50 -24.91 -3.02
CA ASP A 166 -18.68 -23.65 -2.30
C ASP A 166 -18.26 -23.75 -0.82
N LEU A 167 -18.37 -24.93 -0.20
CA LEU A 167 -17.97 -25.17 1.19
C LEU A 167 -16.60 -25.81 1.35
N ALA A 168 -15.95 -26.22 0.26
CA ALA A 168 -14.73 -27.03 0.32
C ALA A 168 -13.65 -26.41 1.24
N VAL A 169 -13.48 -25.09 1.20
CA VAL A 169 -12.54 -24.36 2.07
C VAL A 169 -12.96 -24.41 3.54
N ALA A 170 -14.24 -24.18 3.83
CA ALA A 170 -14.77 -24.19 5.20
C ALA A 170 -14.69 -25.60 5.83
N VAL A 171 -14.96 -26.64 5.04
CA VAL A 171 -14.81 -28.03 5.45
C VAL A 171 -13.35 -28.35 5.76
N GLY A 172 -12.43 -27.94 4.89
CA GLY A 172 -10.98 -28.08 5.12
C GLY A 172 -10.52 -27.38 6.40
N ALA A 173 -11.00 -26.15 6.64
CA ALA A 173 -10.68 -25.40 7.86
C ALA A 173 -11.24 -26.06 9.13
N ALA A 174 -12.47 -26.58 9.09
CA ALA A 174 -13.06 -27.32 10.20
C ALA A 174 -12.31 -28.62 10.50
N TYR A 175 -11.92 -29.36 9.46
CA TYR A 175 -11.08 -30.56 9.58
C TYR A 175 -9.71 -30.23 10.18
N PHE A 176 -9.04 -29.18 9.70
CA PHE A 176 -7.79 -28.72 10.28
C PHE A 176 -7.93 -28.36 11.77
N GLY A 177 -9.05 -27.78 12.17
CA GLY A 177 -9.37 -27.54 13.59
C GLY A 177 -9.50 -28.82 14.43
N GLN A 178 -9.91 -29.95 13.84
CA GLN A 178 -9.92 -31.27 14.51
C GLN A 178 -8.51 -31.85 14.60
N VAL A 179 -7.72 -31.74 13.53
CA VAL A 179 -6.31 -32.18 13.49
C VAL A 179 -5.51 -31.50 14.61
N ARG A 180 -5.71 -30.19 14.81
CA ARG A 180 -5.07 -29.45 15.91
C ARG A 180 -5.46 -29.91 17.32
N ARG A 181 -6.56 -30.64 17.46
CA ARG A 181 -6.99 -31.28 18.72
C ARG A 181 -6.53 -32.73 18.84
N GLY A 182 -5.67 -33.19 17.93
CA GLY A 182 -5.16 -34.56 17.87
C GLY A 182 -6.06 -35.55 17.14
N ALA A 183 -7.07 -35.08 16.39
CA ALA A 183 -8.01 -35.92 15.66
C ALA A 183 -7.88 -35.73 14.14
N GLY A 184 -7.29 -36.71 13.45
CA GLY A 184 -7.16 -36.71 11.99
C GLY A 184 -5.72 -36.87 11.51
N VAL A 185 -5.52 -36.70 10.20
CA VAL A 185 -4.20 -36.74 9.56
C VAL A 185 -3.71 -35.32 9.38
N GLU A 186 -2.51 -35.03 9.90
CA GLU A 186 -1.85 -33.76 9.67
C GLU A 186 -1.19 -33.74 8.29
N ILE A 187 -1.49 -32.70 7.51
CA ILE A 187 -0.84 -32.43 6.23
C ILE A 187 0.00 -31.18 6.42
N GLU A 188 1.30 -31.32 6.26
CA GLU A 188 2.24 -30.21 6.34
C GLU A 188 2.29 -29.49 4.99
N ALA A 189 1.78 -28.26 4.95
CA ALA A 189 1.90 -27.40 3.78
C ALA A 189 3.18 -26.58 3.88
N LYS A 190 4.13 -26.85 2.98
CA LYS A 190 5.33 -26.02 2.78
C LYS A 190 4.94 -24.64 2.27
N LEU A 191 5.85 -23.67 2.37
CA LEU A 191 5.63 -22.35 1.82
C LEU A 191 5.46 -22.37 0.29
N ALA A 192 4.51 -21.58 -0.21
CA ALA A 192 4.30 -21.41 -1.65
C ALA A 192 5.30 -20.44 -2.29
N CYS A 193 6.14 -19.76 -1.48
CA CYS A 193 7.09 -18.75 -1.90
C CYS A 193 8.36 -18.82 -1.05
N SER A 194 9.49 -18.45 -1.64
CA SER A 194 10.70 -18.09 -0.91
C SER A 194 10.69 -16.61 -0.55
N TYR A 195 11.25 -16.26 0.60
CA TYR A 195 11.38 -14.88 1.09
C TYR A 195 12.84 -14.45 1.12
N TYR A 196 13.06 -13.19 0.78
CA TYR A 196 14.40 -12.61 0.64
C TYR A 196 14.46 -11.23 1.29
N LEU A 197 15.58 -10.93 1.93
CA LEU A 197 15.85 -9.63 2.53
C LEU A 197 16.81 -8.84 1.65
N GLN A 198 16.43 -7.62 1.25
CA GLN A 198 17.29 -6.75 0.45
C GLN A 198 18.47 -6.22 1.27
N THR A 199 19.68 -6.32 0.72
CA THR A 199 20.95 -5.93 1.36
C THR A 199 21.77 -4.92 0.55
N SER A 200 21.37 -4.62 -0.70
CA SER A 200 21.97 -3.59 -1.55
C SER A 200 20.89 -2.88 -2.36
N CYS A 201 21.08 -1.58 -2.63
CA CYS A 201 20.22 -0.80 -3.53
C CYS A 201 20.75 -0.75 -4.97
N ASP A 202 22.07 -0.83 -5.17
CA ASP A 202 22.70 -0.66 -6.49
C ASP A 202 23.88 -1.63 -6.68
N PRO A 203 23.71 -2.72 -7.47
CA PRO A 203 22.44 -3.22 -7.98
C PRO A 203 21.56 -3.78 -6.84
N PRO A 204 20.23 -3.78 -6.99
CA PRO A 204 19.32 -4.28 -5.97
C PRO A 204 19.56 -5.77 -5.75
N THR A 205 20.04 -6.13 -4.57
CA THR A 205 20.44 -7.51 -4.24
C THR A 205 19.73 -7.93 -2.95
N ALA A 206 19.21 -9.15 -2.91
CA ALA A 206 18.64 -9.77 -1.71
C ALA A 206 19.34 -11.08 -1.35
N ILE A 207 19.16 -11.52 -0.11
CA ILE A 207 19.57 -12.85 0.37
C ILE A 207 18.33 -13.67 0.72
N CYS A 208 18.30 -14.94 0.35
CA CYS A 208 17.21 -15.84 0.73
C CYS A 208 17.23 -16.04 2.24
N ILE A 209 16.15 -15.67 2.92
CA ILE A 209 16.01 -15.81 4.38
C ILE A 209 15.12 -16.99 4.77
N VAL A 210 14.16 -17.34 3.91
CA VAL A 210 13.29 -18.51 4.08
C VAL A 210 13.06 -19.16 2.71
N PRO A 211 13.42 -20.44 2.53
CA PRO A 211 13.25 -21.13 1.27
C PRO A 211 11.79 -21.60 1.11
N GLY A 212 11.34 -21.80 -0.13
CA GLY A 212 10.01 -22.34 -0.42
C GLY A 212 9.81 -23.76 0.13
N SER A 213 10.88 -24.50 0.38
CA SER A 213 10.82 -25.82 1.02
C SER A 213 10.50 -25.78 2.52
N ALA A 214 10.50 -24.60 3.13
CA ALA A 214 10.36 -24.42 4.57
C ALA A 214 9.00 -24.84 5.11
N SER A 215 9.04 -25.42 6.30
CA SER A 215 7.87 -25.81 7.08
C SER A 215 7.49 -24.75 8.13
N PRO A 216 6.19 -24.57 8.45
CA PRO A 216 5.79 -23.69 9.53
C PRO A 216 6.35 -24.14 10.88
N GLY A 217 7.02 -23.24 11.59
CA GLY A 217 7.74 -23.49 12.85
C GLY A 217 9.24 -23.72 12.66
N GLU A 218 9.72 -23.85 11.42
CA GLU A 218 11.13 -24.05 11.12
C GLU A 218 11.94 -22.75 11.32
N LYS A 219 13.21 -22.93 11.73
CA LYS A 219 14.16 -21.86 12.03
C LYS A 219 15.35 -21.92 11.10
N PHE A 220 15.74 -20.77 10.57
CA PHE A 220 16.85 -20.63 9.64
C PHE A 220 17.87 -19.64 10.20
N SER A 221 19.14 -20.03 10.28
CA SER A 221 20.21 -19.15 10.76
C SER A 221 21.19 -18.84 9.63
N LEU A 222 21.48 -17.55 9.44
CA LEU A 222 22.39 -17.00 8.46
C LEU A 222 23.71 -16.59 9.14
N SER A 223 24.28 -17.47 9.97
CA SER A 223 25.50 -17.21 10.75
C SER A 223 26.78 -17.10 9.91
N GLU A 224 26.77 -17.64 8.69
CA GLU A 224 27.93 -17.63 7.79
C GLU A 224 28.06 -16.31 7.02
N LEU A 225 26.99 -15.51 6.93
CA LEU A 225 27.00 -14.23 6.23
C LEU A 225 27.45 -13.11 7.17
N LYS A 226 28.41 -12.30 6.71
CA LYS A 226 28.84 -11.10 7.41
C LYS A 226 27.87 -9.96 7.11
N LEU A 227 26.84 -9.82 7.93
CA LEU A 227 25.86 -8.75 7.80
C LEU A 227 26.22 -7.59 8.75
N GLU A 228 25.98 -6.37 8.29
CA GLU A 228 26.04 -5.17 9.11
C GLU A 228 24.65 -4.58 9.30
N LEU A 229 24.25 -4.45 10.56
CA LEU A 229 23.02 -3.80 10.99
C LEU A 229 23.29 -2.33 11.22
N ALA A 230 22.63 -1.45 10.47
CA ALA A 230 22.70 -0.01 10.69
C ALA A 230 21.98 0.35 11.99
N VAL A 231 22.67 1.09 12.87
CA VAL A 231 22.21 1.41 14.23
C VAL A 231 22.23 2.90 14.51
N GLY A 232 21.37 3.38 15.41
CA GLY A 232 21.30 4.78 15.83
C GLY A 232 20.75 5.74 14.77
N GLN A 233 20.19 5.22 13.68
CA GLN A 233 19.49 5.99 12.64
C GLN A 233 18.24 5.25 12.14
N PRO A 234 17.21 5.98 11.65
CA PRO A 234 16.07 5.39 10.98
C PRO A 234 16.50 4.58 9.75
N VAL A 235 16.03 3.34 9.64
CA VAL A 235 16.39 2.37 8.59
C VAL A 235 15.17 1.61 8.10
N GLN A 236 15.27 0.98 6.92
CA GLN A 236 14.24 0.10 6.37
C GLN A 236 14.77 -1.30 6.05
N PHE A 237 13.90 -2.30 6.16
CA PHE A 237 14.16 -3.71 5.87
C PHE A 237 13.22 -4.17 4.75
N PRO A 238 13.58 -3.97 3.47
CA PRO A 238 12.75 -4.41 2.36
C PRO A 238 12.80 -5.94 2.24
N ILE A 239 11.62 -6.56 2.24
CA ILE A 239 11.47 -7.97 1.92
C ILE A 239 10.86 -8.11 0.53
N VAL A 240 11.41 -9.04 -0.24
CA VAL A 240 10.83 -9.50 -1.49
C VAL A 240 10.52 -10.98 -1.38
N TYR A 241 9.57 -11.46 -2.17
CA TYR A 241 9.24 -12.87 -2.26
C TYR A 241 9.21 -13.33 -3.71
N SER A 242 9.40 -14.63 -3.92
CA SER A 242 9.30 -15.27 -5.23
C SER A 242 8.54 -16.59 -5.11
N SER A 243 7.54 -16.78 -5.96
CA SER A 243 6.76 -18.03 -6.04
C SER A 243 7.39 -19.06 -6.97
N THR A 244 8.35 -18.67 -7.81
CA THR A 244 9.01 -19.55 -8.79
C THR A 244 10.36 -20.06 -8.29
N ARG A 245 11.09 -19.25 -7.52
CA ARG A 245 12.40 -19.60 -6.95
C ARG A 245 12.29 -20.34 -5.61
N LEU A 246 11.70 -21.53 -5.62
CA LEU A 246 11.45 -22.31 -4.39
C LEU A 246 12.62 -23.19 -3.91
N SER A 247 13.62 -23.43 -4.76
CA SER A 247 14.80 -24.27 -4.46
C SER A 247 16.03 -23.48 -4.00
N ASP A 248 15.94 -22.15 -3.95
CA ASP A 248 17.02 -21.30 -3.45
C ASP A 248 17.34 -21.64 -1.98
N ARG A 249 18.63 -21.67 -1.66
CA ARG A 249 19.12 -22.03 -0.32
C ARG A 249 19.14 -20.81 0.59
N VAL A 250 18.95 -21.03 1.89
CA VAL A 250 19.14 -19.99 2.90
C VAL A 250 20.54 -19.37 2.77
N GLY A 251 20.59 -18.03 2.75
CA GLY A 251 21.80 -17.26 2.57
C GLY A 251 22.26 -17.08 1.12
N GLN A 252 21.60 -17.71 0.15
CA GLN A 252 21.90 -17.51 -1.27
C GLN A 252 21.61 -16.07 -1.68
N ARG A 253 22.60 -15.43 -2.30
CA ARG A 253 22.50 -14.07 -2.84
C ARG A 253 21.85 -14.09 -4.22
N VAL A 254 20.89 -13.22 -4.43
CA VAL A 254 20.17 -13.05 -5.70
C VAL A 254 20.07 -11.57 -6.07
N VAL A 255 20.12 -11.27 -7.37
CA VAL A 255 19.79 -9.93 -7.88
C VAL A 255 18.28 -9.85 -7.99
N ILE A 256 17.70 -8.74 -7.52
CA ILE A 256 16.25 -8.52 -7.58
C ILE A 256 15.92 -8.00 -8.98
N ASP A 257 15.01 -8.69 -9.66
CA ASP A 257 14.42 -8.29 -10.93
C ASP A 257 12.89 -8.30 -10.83
N GLU A 258 12.23 -7.49 -11.67
CA GLU A 258 10.77 -7.34 -11.63
C GLU A 258 10.01 -8.55 -12.21
N GLU A 259 10.70 -9.50 -12.87
CA GLU A 259 10.08 -10.68 -13.47
C GLU A 259 9.87 -11.80 -12.43
N HIS A 260 10.84 -12.00 -11.53
CA HIS A 260 10.84 -13.12 -10.59
C HIS A 260 10.49 -12.74 -9.15
N PHE A 261 10.48 -11.45 -8.81
CA PHE A 261 10.29 -10.97 -7.44
C PHE A 261 9.13 -9.99 -7.31
N SER A 262 8.44 -10.09 -6.17
CA SER A 262 7.41 -9.16 -5.73
C SER A 262 7.76 -8.59 -4.37
N HIS A 263 7.45 -7.30 -4.14
CA HIS A 263 7.79 -6.60 -2.90
C HIS A 263 6.73 -6.78 -1.82
N LEU A 264 7.18 -6.98 -0.57
CA LEU A 264 6.37 -6.77 0.62
C LEU A 264 6.56 -5.34 1.15
N PRO A 265 5.57 -4.79 1.88
CA PRO A 265 5.76 -3.53 2.59
C PRO A 265 7.01 -3.60 3.51
N PRO A 266 7.97 -2.67 3.39
CA PRO A 266 9.19 -2.72 4.19
C PRO A 266 8.93 -2.32 5.63
N ILE A 267 9.60 -2.97 6.60
CA ILE A 267 9.62 -2.48 7.98
C ILE A 267 10.55 -1.28 8.06
N ARG A 268 10.08 -0.21 8.70
CA ARG A 268 10.84 1.01 8.96
C ARG A 268 11.01 1.18 10.46
N THR A 269 12.26 1.19 10.96
CA THR A 269 12.54 1.25 12.40
C THR A 269 13.90 1.89 12.69
N VAL A 270 14.21 2.14 13.96
CA VAL A 270 15.54 2.55 14.43
C VAL A 270 16.09 1.41 15.27
N ILE A 271 17.31 0.94 14.97
CA ILE A 271 17.98 -0.07 15.79
C ILE A 271 18.81 0.64 16.87
N GLU A 272 18.46 0.43 18.14
CA GLU A 272 19.11 1.06 19.28
C GLU A 272 20.22 0.20 19.89
N VAL A 273 21.29 0.85 20.33
CA VAL A 273 22.47 0.24 20.98
C VAL A 273 22.84 1.07 22.20
N ALA A 274 23.28 0.43 23.28
CA ALA A 274 23.66 1.11 24.51
C ALA A 274 24.76 2.18 24.30
N ARG A 275 24.63 3.30 25.04
CA ARG A 275 25.38 4.57 24.94
C ARG A 275 26.93 4.51 24.87
N THR A 276 27.54 3.36 25.15
CA THR A 276 29.00 3.18 25.18
C THR A 276 29.62 2.90 23.80
N ARG A 277 28.84 2.55 22.77
CA ARG A 277 29.37 2.27 21.41
C ARG A 277 28.94 3.35 20.41
N ARG A 278 29.90 4.17 19.94
CA ARG A 278 29.73 5.18 18.86
C ARG A 278 29.74 4.57 17.44
N GLN A 279 29.27 3.34 17.27
CA GLN A 279 29.29 2.68 15.96
C GLN A 279 28.01 3.00 15.18
N GLN A 280 28.13 3.25 13.87
CA GLN A 280 26.99 3.48 12.96
C GLN A 280 26.44 2.17 12.37
N SER A 281 27.21 1.09 12.46
CA SER A 281 26.80 -0.27 12.10
C SER A 281 27.36 -1.29 13.09
N LEU A 282 26.65 -2.39 13.28
CA LEU A 282 27.08 -3.54 14.10
C LEU A 282 27.14 -4.81 13.26
N PRO A 283 28.18 -5.64 13.41
CA PRO A 283 28.19 -6.97 12.80
C PRO A 283 27.13 -7.84 13.46
N VAL A 284 26.24 -8.41 12.64
CA VAL A 284 25.18 -9.31 13.10
C VAL A 284 25.12 -10.58 12.26
N TYR A 285 24.50 -11.62 12.81
CA TYR A 285 23.89 -12.68 12.02
C TYR A 285 22.38 -12.61 12.15
N VAL A 286 21.68 -13.19 11.19
CA VAL A 286 20.21 -13.20 11.16
C VAL A 286 19.70 -14.61 11.45
N GLU A 287 18.72 -14.75 12.33
CA GLU A 287 17.91 -15.95 12.50
C GLU A 287 16.47 -15.63 12.07
N VAL A 288 15.81 -16.52 11.35
CA VAL A 288 14.43 -16.32 10.89
C VAL A 288 13.58 -17.51 11.30
N GLU A 289 12.40 -17.24 11.82
CA GLU A 289 11.39 -18.22 12.20
C GLU A 289 10.09 -17.94 11.45
N LEU A 290 9.55 -18.94 10.76
CA LEU A 290 8.24 -18.84 10.14
C LEU A 290 7.18 -19.35 11.12
N SER A 291 6.24 -18.52 11.54
CA SER A 291 5.17 -18.95 12.43
C SER A 291 4.13 -19.82 11.70
N GLN A 292 3.39 -20.65 12.46
CA GLN A 292 2.28 -21.46 11.93
C GLN A 292 1.14 -20.65 11.31
N ILE A 293 1.01 -19.37 11.70
CA ILE A 293 0.00 -18.45 11.15
C ILE A 293 0.52 -17.66 9.92
N GLY A 294 1.75 -17.92 9.47
CA GLY A 294 2.33 -17.24 8.31
C GLY A 294 2.89 -15.86 8.62
N THR A 295 3.54 -15.70 9.79
CA THR A 295 4.30 -14.51 10.16
C THR A 295 5.78 -14.83 10.10
N LEU A 296 6.58 -14.05 9.37
CA LEU A 296 8.05 -14.16 9.41
C LEU A 296 8.57 -13.38 10.60
N GLN A 297 9.34 -14.03 11.46
CA GLN A 297 10.03 -13.41 12.59
C GLN A 297 11.53 -13.42 12.30
N ILE A 298 12.13 -12.25 12.09
CA ILE A 298 13.54 -12.07 11.79
C ILE A 298 14.24 -11.53 13.04
N TYR A 299 15.26 -12.22 13.51
CA TYR A 299 16.10 -11.87 14.65
C TYR A 299 17.49 -11.48 14.16
N CYS A 300 17.93 -10.25 14.40
CA CYS A 300 19.31 -9.83 14.18
C CYS A 300 20.07 -10.03 15.50
N HIS A 301 21.11 -10.86 15.51
CA HIS A 301 21.94 -11.14 16.68
C HIS A 301 23.29 -10.46 16.53
N ALA A 302 23.69 -9.64 17.50
CA ALA A 302 25.02 -9.06 17.53
C ALA A 302 26.10 -10.16 17.61
N CYS A 303 27.14 -10.05 16.79
CA CYS A 303 28.26 -10.99 16.84
C CYS A 303 29.18 -10.76 18.04
N ASP A 304 29.12 -9.57 18.64
CA ASP A 304 30.05 -9.08 19.66
C ASP A 304 29.41 -8.87 21.05
N SER A 305 28.14 -9.25 21.20
CA SER A 305 27.36 -9.10 22.43
C SER A 305 26.12 -10.00 22.42
N GLU A 306 25.45 -10.14 23.57
CA GLU A 306 24.20 -10.93 23.66
C GLU A 306 22.95 -10.17 23.14
N HIS A 307 23.14 -9.00 22.52
CA HIS A 307 22.02 -8.22 21.99
C HIS A 307 21.36 -8.91 20.80
N ARG A 308 20.02 -8.93 20.80
CA ARG A 308 19.22 -9.37 19.66
C ARG A 308 18.05 -8.44 19.40
N TRP A 309 17.74 -8.19 18.13
CA TRP A 309 16.62 -7.36 17.68
C TRP A 309 15.65 -8.20 16.85
N LYS A 310 14.36 -8.18 17.17
CA LYS A 310 13.33 -8.95 16.44
C LYS A 310 12.48 -8.05 15.53
N LEU A 311 12.15 -8.53 14.34
CA LEU A 311 11.32 -7.89 13.33
C LEU A 311 10.25 -8.89 12.89
N GLU A 312 8.96 -8.55 12.96
CA GLU A 312 7.87 -9.45 12.53
C GLU A 312 7.16 -8.94 11.27
N PHE A 313 6.86 -9.84 10.33
CA PHE A 313 6.17 -9.53 9.06
C PHE A 313 4.95 -10.45 8.92
N ASP A 314 3.76 -9.88 8.73
CA ASP A 314 2.58 -10.66 8.32
C ASP A 314 2.67 -10.94 6.82
N VAL A 315 2.82 -12.21 6.47
CA VAL A 315 3.03 -12.66 5.10
C VAL A 315 1.69 -12.93 4.39
N ARG A 316 0.67 -13.37 5.13
CA ARG A 316 -0.61 -13.80 4.55
C ARG A 316 -1.52 -12.63 4.23
N GLY A 317 -1.43 -11.53 4.99
CA GLY A 317 -2.17 -10.29 4.71
C GLY A 317 -1.74 -9.60 3.42
N SER A 318 -0.50 -9.81 2.96
CA SER A 318 0.09 -9.21 1.77
C SER A 318 0.00 -10.04 0.48
N THR A 319 -0.30 -11.35 0.59
CA THR A 319 -0.45 -12.26 -0.58
C THR A 319 -1.91 -12.47 -0.98
N GLN A 320 -2.88 -11.87 -0.29
CA GLN A 320 -4.28 -11.86 -0.71
C GLN A 320 -4.50 -10.76 -1.76
N THR A 321 -5.03 -11.15 -2.92
CA THR A 321 -5.35 -10.29 -4.08
C THR A 321 -6.34 -9.17 -3.80
N ASP A 322 -6.92 -9.11 -2.59
CA ASP A 322 -7.89 -8.09 -2.20
C ASP A 322 -7.28 -6.86 -1.50
N HIS A 323 -5.99 -6.89 -1.12
CA HIS A 323 -5.31 -5.76 -0.50
C HIS A 323 -3.97 -5.44 -1.20
N VAL A 324 -4.00 -4.61 -2.24
CA VAL A 324 -2.78 -3.95 -2.71
C VAL A 324 -2.47 -2.78 -1.77
N GLY A 325 -1.46 -2.97 -0.92
CA GLY A 325 -0.74 -1.87 -0.25
C GLY A 325 -1.34 -1.32 1.04
N GLY A 326 -2.06 -2.12 1.84
CA GLY A 326 -2.12 -1.86 3.27
C GLY A 326 -0.78 -2.29 3.88
N GLU A 327 -0.08 -1.38 4.57
CA GLU A 327 1.15 -1.72 5.30
C GLU A 327 0.91 -2.98 6.15
N ALA A 328 1.70 -4.03 5.90
CA ALA A 328 1.76 -5.17 6.80
C ALA A 328 2.35 -4.66 8.12
N VAL A 329 1.50 -4.55 9.14
CA VAL A 329 1.87 -4.08 10.47
C VAL A 329 2.75 -5.13 11.12
N GLY A 330 4.05 -4.86 11.20
CA GLY A 330 4.95 -5.63 12.02
C GLY A 330 4.65 -5.39 13.50
N ASN A 331 4.30 -6.45 14.22
CA ASN A 331 4.36 -6.46 15.67
C ASN A 331 5.84 -6.43 16.10
N GLN A 332 6.13 -5.61 17.10
CA GLN A 332 7.46 -5.08 17.38
C GLN A 332 8.47 -6.10 17.95
N ALA A 333 9.76 -5.80 17.75
CA ALA A 333 10.66 -5.71 18.90
C ALA A 333 11.18 -4.28 19.06
N GLY A 334 10.80 -3.69 20.19
CA GLY A 334 11.61 -2.69 20.86
C GLY A 334 11.67 -3.13 22.31
N ILE A 335 12.86 -3.39 22.83
CA ILE A 335 13.07 -3.34 24.27
C ILE A 335 12.78 -1.88 24.66
N LEU A 336 11.84 -1.69 25.57
CA LEU A 336 11.56 -0.41 26.21
C LEU A 336 12.86 0.09 26.86
N ASP A 337 13.47 1.16 26.34
CA ASP A 337 14.37 1.97 27.17
C ASP A 337 13.52 2.81 28.10
N ASP A 338 13.07 2.19 29.20
CA ASP A 338 12.29 2.83 30.25
C ASP A 338 12.92 4.18 30.67
N ARG A 339 14.26 4.33 30.56
CA ARG A 339 14.93 5.58 30.93
C ARG A 339 14.63 6.72 29.98
N SER A 340 14.63 6.48 28.66
CA SER A 340 14.31 7.50 27.66
C SER A 340 12.82 7.88 27.72
N GLU A 341 11.94 6.90 27.92
CA GLU A 341 10.52 7.17 28.15
C GLU A 341 10.30 7.96 29.45
N GLN A 342 10.93 7.55 30.55
CA GLN A 342 10.85 8.27 31.83
C GLN A 342 11.42 9.68 31.72
N ALA A 343 12.53 9.88 31.00
CA ALA A 343 13.14 11.19 30.77
C ALA A 343 12.22 12.09 29.93
N ALA A 344 11.65 11.57 28.84
CA ALA A 344 10.67 12.31 28.05
C ALA A 344 9.44 12.65 28.89
N ARG A 345 8.92 11.69 29.65
CA ARG A 345 7.77 11.86 30.55
C ARG A 345 8.03 12.94 31.58
N GLN A 346 9.21 12.95 32.20
CA GLN A 346 9.60 13.96 33.18
C GLN A 346 9.64 15.36 32.57
N VAL A 347 10.22 15.51 31.38
CA VAL A 347 10.24 16.80 30.65
C VAL A 347 8.82 17.25 30.29
N LEU A 348 7.95 16.33 29.86
CA LEU A 348 6.56 16.65 29.55
C LEU A 348 5.77 17.07 30.79
N LEU A 349 6.00 16.42 31.94
CA LEU A 349 5.44 16.82 33.23
C LEU A 349 5.89 18.22 33.66
N GLU A 350 7.18 18.54 33.52
CA GLU A 350 7.73 19.86 33.88
C GLU A 350 7.20 21.01 33.03
N VAL A 351 6.61 20.71 31.87
CA VAL A 351 6.03 21.71 30.95
C VAL A 351 4.50 21.75 31.01
N PHE A 352 3.82 20.61 31.12
CA PHE A 352 2.37 20.52 31.00
C PHE A 352 1.64 20.21 32.31
N SER A 353 2.33 20.00 33.43
CA SER A 353 1.66 19.93 34.74
C SER A 353 1.28 21.32 35.27
N ALA A 354 0.32 21.38 36.21
CA ALA A 354 -0.10 22.63 36.85
C ALA A 354 1.05 23.34 37.60
N GLU A 355 2.05 22.59 38.07
CA GLU A 355 3.23 23.10 38.78
C GLU A 355 4.48 23.22 37.88
N GLY A 356 4.30 23.11 36.56
CA GLY A 356 5.37 23.13 35.59
C GLY A 356 6.21 24.41 35.63
N LYS A 357 7.54 24.26 35.68
CA LYS A 357 8.51 25.38 35.75
C LYS A 357 9.12 25.71 34.38
N THR A 358 9.00 24.80 33.42
CA THR A 358 9.65 24.93 32.11
C THR A 358 8.72 25.59 31.09
N LYS A 359 9.19 26.67 30.45
CA LYS A 359 8.40 27.37 29.41
C LYS A 359 8.15 26.46 28.19
N PRO A 360 6.94 26.45 27.61
CA PRO A 360 6.58 25.56 26.51
C PRO A 360 7.46 25.75 25.27
N ALA A 361 7.91 26.97 24.98
CA ALA A 361 8.81 27.25 23.85
C ALA A 361 10.13 26.45 23.87
N ARG A 362 10.58 26.00 25.05
CA ARG A 362 11.85 25.26 25.21
C ARG A 362 11.69 23.74 25.12
N VAL A 363 10.47 23.21 25.11
CA VAL A 363 10.22 21.76 25.29
C VAL A 363 10.95 20.89 24.27
N MET A 364 11.02 21.29 23.00
CA MET A 364 11.73 20.48 21.98
C MET A 364 13.22 20.40 22.25
N ARG A 365 13.82 21.51 22.67
CA ARG A 365 15.24 21.56 22.99
C ARG A 365 15.52 20.73 24.24
N VAL A 366 14.72 20.91 25.29
CA VAL A 366 14.86 20.16 26.54
C VAL A 366 14.62 18.67 26.33
N LEU A 367 13.66 18.26 25.49
CA LEU A 367 13.46 16.87 25.11
C LEU A 367 14.68 16.31 24.35
N ALA A 368 15.21 17.04 23.37
CA ALA A 368 16.40 16.60 22.62
C ALA A 368 17.63 16.49 23.54
N ASP A 369 17.81 17.45 24.45
CA ASP A 369 18.90 17.46 25.44
C ASP A 369 18.74 16.26 26.43
N ALA A 370 17.53 16.00 26.91
CA ALA A 370 17.24 14.91 27.86
C ALA A 370 17.37 13.53 27.22
N LEU A 371 16.95 13.38 25.96
CA LEU A 371 17.04 12.13 25.19
C LEU A 371 18.43 11.90 24.61
N GLY A 372 19.29 12.92 24.58
CA GLY A 372 20.64 12.83 24.00
C GLY A 372 20.66 12.59 22.49
N MET A 373 19.55 12.85 21.80
CA MET A 373 19.39 12.63 20.36
C MET A 373 18.56 13.75 19.70
N PRO A 374 18.86 14.11 18.44
CA PRO A 374 18.09 15.13 17.72
C PRO A 374 16.67 14.65 17.44
N LYS A 375 15.73 15.58 17.27
CA LYS A 375 14.30 15.27 17.05
C LYS A 375 14.03 14.29 15.90
N SER A 376 14.81 14.36 14.81
CA SER A 376 14.67 13.48 13.64
C SER A 376 15.04 12.03 13.95
N ALA A 377 15.84 11.79 14.99
CA ALA A 377 16.25 10.46 15.42
C ALA A 377 15.33 9.85 16.49
N TRP A 378 14.25 10.54 16.91
CA TRP A 378 13.34 10.00 17.92
C TRP A 378 12.57 8.79 17.37
N PRO A 379 12.68 7.62 18.00
CA PRO A 379 12.13 6.38 17.48
C PRO A 379 10.59 6.36 17.59
N PRO A 380 9.88 5.68 16.66
CA PRO A 380 8.41 5.67 16.63
C PRO A 380 7.73 5.23 17.93
N HIS A 381 8.29 4.25 18.66
CA HIS A 381 7.72 3.78 19.92
C HIS A 381 7.81 4.85 21.03
N LEU A 382 8.94 5.54 21.17
CA LEU A 382 9.10 6.67 22.09
C LEU A 382 8.14 7.80 21.72
N LEU A 383 7.95 8.07 20.42
CA LEU A 383 6.95 9.03 19.96
C LEU A 383 5.54 8.61 20.41
N ARG A 384 5.16 7.33 20.33
CA ARG A 384 3.84 6.86 20.82
C ARG A 384 3.72 6.87 22.35
N ALA A 385 4.81 6.64 23.09
CA ALA A 385 4.84 6.79 24.54
C ALA A 385 4.71 8.26 24.98
N MET A 386 5.40 9.17 24.28
CA MET A 386 5.24 10.62 24.45
C MET A 386 3.83 11.06 24.10
N TRP A 387 3.22 10.51 23.06
CA TRP A 387 1.80 10.73 22.75
C TRP A 387 0.90 10.31 23.92
N ALA A 388 1.11 9.13 24.51
CA ALA A 388 0.31 8.64 25.64
C ALA A 388 0.44 9.59 26.84
N THR A 389 1.68 9.99 27.16
CA THR A 389 1.94 10.99 28.22
C THR A 389 1.27 12.34 27.92
N LEU A 390 1.29 12.81 26.67
CA LEU A 390 0.63 14.07 26.29
C LEU A 390 -0.89 13.97 26.45
N ILE A 391 -1.51 12.81 26.16
CA ILE A 391 -2.94 12.57 26.37
C ILE A 391 -3.28 12.57 27.85
N GLU A 392 -2.46 11.95 28.70
CA GLU A 392 -2.62 12.02 30.17
C GLU A 392 -2.53 13.47 30.67
N LEU A 393 -1.60 14.25 30.11
CA LEU A 393 -1.39 15.66 30.44
C LEU A 393 -2.25 16.63 29.62
N GLN A 394 -3.38 16.19 29.08
CA GLN A 394 -4.24 17.00 28.22
C GLN A 394 -4.70 18.32 28.86
N ASP A 395 -4.91 18.34 30.18
CA ASP A 395 -5.38 19.54 30.90
C ASP A 395 -4.30 20.63 30.93
N GLY A 396 -3.02 20.26 30.83
CA GLY A 396 -1.88 21.16 30.70
C GLY A 396 -1.97 22.09 29.49
N ARG A 397 -2.67 21.67 28.43
CA ARG A 397 -2.89 22.51 27.25
C ARG A 397 -3.75 23.73 27.56
N ARG A 398 -4.57 23.68 28.63
CA ARG A 398 -5.48 24.77 29.04
C ARG A 398 -4.79 25.84 29.90
N LEU A 399 -3.49 25.71 30.20
CA LEU A 399 -2.75 26.67 31.02
C LEU A 399 -2.54 28.02 30.30
N SER A 400 -2.19 27.99 29.01
CA SER A 400 -2.12 29.20 28.16
C SER A 400 -2.12 28.84 26.67
N ALA A 401 -2.40 29.81 25.80
CA ALA A 401 -2.34 29.63 24.35
C ALA A 401 -0.97 29.11 23.85
N ALA A 402 0.11 29.46 24.54
CA ALA A 402 1.45 28.96 24.22
C ALA A 402 1.62 27.47 24.59
N HIS A 403 1.00 27.02 25.69
CA HIS A 403 0.98 25.60 26.06
C HIS A 403 0.16 24.80 25.06
N GLU A 404 -1.04 25.28 24.70
CA GLU A 404 -1.86 24.60 23.71
C GLU A 404 -1.17 24.45 22.35
N ALA A 405 -0.64 25.55 21.80
CA ALA A 405 0.06 25.50 20.51
C ALA A 405 1.22 24.49 20.53
N ARG A 406 2.02 24.49 21.61
CA ARG A 406 3.14 23.57 21.75
C ARG A 406 2.69 22.12 21.97
N TRP A 407 1.63 21.90 22.73
CA TRP A 407 1.04 20.59 22.98
C TRP A 407 0.51 19.99 21.68
N LEU A 408 -0.24 20.75 20.88
CA LEU A 408 -0.76 20.32 19.56
C LEU A 408 0.39 19.97 18.60
N ASN A 409 1.43 20.81 18.55
CA ASN A 409 2.61 20.55 17.74
C ASN A 409 3.29 19.23 18.10
N LEU A 410 3.52 19.00 19.40
CA LEU A 410 4.12 17.78 19.92
C LEU A 410 3.24 16.57 19.68
N LEU A 411 1.94 16.66 19.95
CA LEU A 411 0.99 15.56 19.76
C LEU A 411 1.00 15.09 18.30
N GLY A 412 0.95 16.02 17.35
CA GLY A 412 0.99 15.70 15.93
C GLY A 412 2.34 15.20 15.47
N TYR A 413 3.44 15.69 16.06
CA TYR A 413 4.76 15.12 15.82
C TYR A 413 4.81 13.67 16.31
N CYS A 414 4.33 13.41 17.51
CA CYS A 414 4.36 12.12 18.17
C CYS A 414 3.47 11.06 17.52
N LEU A 415 2.44 11.47 16.77
CA LEU A 415 1.48 10.56 16.13
C LEU A 415 1.67 10.42 14.60
N ARG A 416 2.59 11.18 13.97
CA ARG A 416 2.80 11.10 12.52
C ARG A 416 3.21 9.68 12.06
N PRO A 417 2.86 9.25 10.83
CA PRO A 417 1.91 9.88 9.88
C PRO A 417 0.42 9.63 10.20
N GLY A 418 0.10 9.10 11.38
CA GLY A 418 -1.24 8.66 11.80
C GLY A 418 -1.48 7.16 11.60
N TYR A 419 -0.50 6.43 11.11
CA TYR A 419 -0.52 5.00 10.85
C TYR A 419 0.92 4.44 10.91
N GLY A 420 1.07 3.12 10.80
CA GLY A 420 2.37 2.43 10.74
C GLY A 420 2.80 1.74 12.05
N LEU A 421 2.12 1.98 13.17
CA LEU A 421 2.30 1.19 14.40
C LEU A 421 0.97 0.63 14.92
N ALA A 422 1.05 -0.51 15.63
CA ALA A 422 -0.12 -1.13 16.26
C ALA A 422 -0.87 -0.12 17.16
N ALA A 423 -2.21 -0.13 17.06
CA ALA A 423 -3.13 0.78 17.74
C ALA A 423 -3.08 2.27 17.31
N ASP A 424 -2.40 2.62 16.21
CA ASP A 424 -2.41 4.01 15.72
C ASP A 424 -3.80 4.48 15.28
N ASP A 425 -4.62 3.58 14.73
CA ASP A 425 -6.04 3.81 14.45
C ASP A 425 -6.80 4.27 15.71
N TRP A 426 -6.58 3.60 16.84
CA TRP A 426 -7.13 3.99 18.13
C TRP A 426 -6.55 5.32 18.60
N ARG A 427 -5.23 5.55 18.51
CA ARG A 427 -4.58 6.81 18.91
C ARG A 427 -5.08 8.01 18.10
N VAL A 428 -5.28 7.84 16.79
CA VAL A 428 -5.89 8.84 15.91
C VAL A 428 -7.33 9.10 16.31
N ALA A 429 -8.12 8.06 16.58
CA ALA A 429 -9.50 8.22 17.05
C ALA A 429 -9.58 8.96 18.41
N GLN A 430 -8.69 8.66 19.36
CA GLN A 430 -8.62 9.39 20.63
C GLN A 430 -8.21 10.85 20.43
N THR A 431 -7.17 11.08 19.63
CA THR A 431 -6.69 12.44 19.31
C THR A 431 -7.80 13.27 18.65
N TRP A 432 -8.55 12.67 17.72
CA TRP A 432 -9.71 13.28 17.09
C TRP A 432 -10.77 13.68 18.12
N ARG A 433 -11.22 12.74 18.97
CA ARG A 433 -12.25 13.00 20.00
C ARG A 433 -11.87 14.13 20.96
N LEU A 434 -10.58 14.26 21.24
CA LEU A 434 -10.04 15.20 22.20
C LEU A 434 -9.83 16.62 21.63
N VAL A 435 -9.39 16.73 20.38
CA VAL A 435 -8.96 18.02 19.80
C VAL A 435 -9.98 18.60 18.81
N HIS A 436 -10.68 17.75 18.05
CA HIS A 436 -11.60 18.20 17.01
C HIS A 436 -12.71 19.09 17.58
N GLY A 437 -12.76 20.36 17.13
CA GLY A 437 -13.71 21.37 17.61
C GLY A 437 -13.53 21.81 19.06
N LYS A 438 -12.43 21.44 19.72
CA LYS A 438 -12.21 21.60 21.17
C LYS A 438 -10.91 22.33 21.53
N LEU A 439 -10.47 23.28 20.68
CA LEU A 439 -9.35 24.15 21.02
C LEU A 439 -9.69 24.96 22.29
N ALA A 440 -8.78 24.94 23.26
CA ALA A 440 -8.88 25.63 24.53
C ALA A 440 -8.79 27.15 24.37
N PHE A 441 -7.98 27.64 23.42
CA PHE A 441 -7.79 29.07 23.17
C PHE A 441 -8.12 29.44 21.73
N PRO A 442 -8.82 30.57 21.50
CA PRO A 442 -9.08 31.09 20.16
C PRO A 442 -7.84 31.80 19.55
N ALA A 443 -6.63 31.41 19.92
CA ALA A 443 -5.39 32.02 19.47
C ALA A 443 -4.99 31.53 18.07
N ILE A 444 -4.40 32.43 17.26
CA ILE A 444 -3.90 32.11 15.91
C ILE A 444 -2.84 30.99 15.98
N SER A 445 -1.96 31.01 16.98
CA SER A 445 -0.96 29.96 17.21
C SER A 445 -1.58 28.58 17.44
N SER A 446 -2.61 28.48 18.29
CA SER A 446 -3.33 27.22 18.52
C SER A 446 -4.02 26.72 17.25
N ARG A 447 -4.64 27.62 16.48
CA ARG A 447 -5.29 27.28 15.20
C ARG A 447 -4.27 26.74 14.19
N ASN A 448 -3.15 27.43 13.99
CA ASN A 448 -2.11 26.99 13.06
C ASN A 448 -1.53 25.63 13.44
N GLU A 449 -1.25 25.41 14.73
CA GLU A 449 -0.72 24.13 15.20
C GLU A 449 -1.75 22.99 15.11
N SER A 450 -3.05 23.31 15.21
CA SER A 450 -4.11 22.33 14.93
C SER A 450 -4.12 21.89 13.46
N LEU A 451 -3.90 22.81 12.51
CA LEU A 451 -3.79 22.48 11.09
C LEU A 451 -2.57 21.60 10.80
N ILE A 452 -1.43 21.91 11.44
CA ILE A 452 -0.20 21.12 11.34
C ILE A 452 -0.40 19.72 11.93
N LEU A 453 -1.07 19.61 13.08
CA LEU A 453 -1.45 18.33 13.69
C LEU A 453 -2.27 17.50 12.71
N TRP A 454 -3.37 18.04 12.16
CA TRP A 454 -4.23 17.34 11.21
C TRP A 454 -3.49 16.93 9.94
N ARG A 455 -2.60 17.78 9.42
CA ARG A 455 -1.77 17.45 8.27
C ARG A 455 -0.87 16.25 8.55
N ARG A 456 -0.26 16.21 9.73
CA ARG A 456 0.69 15.14 10.12
C ARG A 456 0.05 13.78 10.32
N ILE A 457 -1.23 13.73 10.69
CA ILE A 457 -1.93 12.48 10.97
C ILE A 457 -2.99 12.13 9.92
N ALA A 458 -3.05 12.89 8.82
CA ALA A 458 -4.10 12.78 7.81
C ALA A 458 -4.25 11.38 7.22
N GLY A 459 -3.16 10.62 7.08
CA GLY A 459 -3.23 9.27 6.53
C GLY A 459 -3.87 8.24 7.48
N GLY A 460 -3.98 8.56 8.77
CA GLY A 460 -4.74 7.75 9.73
C GLY A 460 -6.24 8.06 9.76
N PHE A 461 -6.71 9.06 9.02
CA PHE A 461 -8.13 9.44 9.01
C PHE A 461 -8.96 8.60 8.06
N THR A 462 -10.21 8.38 8.42
CA THR A 462 -11.23 7.88 7.49
C THR A 462 -11.60 8.96 6.46
N ALA A 463 -12.18 8.56 5.33
CA ALA A 463 -12.65 9.49 4.30
C ALA A 463 -13.61 10.57 4.87
N GLY A 464 -14.52 10.16 5.78
CA GLY A 464 -15.43 11.08 6.45
C GLY A 464 -14.73 12.09 7.37
N GLN A 465 -13.67 11.66 8.09
CA GLN A 465 -12.85 12.56 8.90
C GLN A 465 -12.08 13.56 8.03
N GLN A 466 -11.45 13.12 6.95
CA GLN A 466 -10.75 14.02 6.02
C GLN A 466 -11.70 15.05 5.41
N LEU A 467 -12.90 14.63 5.00
CA LEU A 467 -13.93 15.53 4.49
C LEU A 467 -14.37 16.55 5.54
N THR A 468 -14.53 16.12 6.80
CA THR A 468 -14.89 17.00 7.91
C THR A 468 -13.82 18.07 8.16
N VAL A 469 -12.54 17.68 8.21
CA VAL A 469 -11.41 18.62 8.37
C VAL A 469 -11.40 19.62 7.22
N TYR A 470 -11.58 19.13 5.98
CA TYR A 470 -11.63 19.98 4.81
C TYR A 470 -12.79 21.00 4.88
N GLN A 471 -14.01 20.56 5.22
CA GLN A 471 -15.17 21.45 5.31
C GLN A 471 -14.99 22.60 6.32
N GLN A 472 -14.26 22.36 7.41
CA GLN A 472 -13.94 23.41 8.40
C GLN A 472 -13.04 24.51 7.83
N ILE A 473 -12.16 24.17 6.89
CA ILE A 473 -11.23 25.10 6.26
C ILE A 473 -11.65 25.56 4.86
N ALA A 474 -12.70 24.94 4.29
CA ALA A 474 -13.14 25.19 2.93
C ALA A 474 -13.68 26.62 2.73
N GLY A 475 -14.29 27.23 3.75
CA GLY A 475 -14.80 28.61 3.66
C GLY A 475 -13.72 29.64 3.30
N PRO A 476 -12.67 29.78 4.13
CA PRO A 476 -11.53 30.65 3.83
C PRO A 476 -10.89 30.33 2.47
N LEU A 477 -10.68 29.05 2.17
CA LEU A 477 -10.02 28.60 0.95
C LEU A 477 -10.85 28.94 -0.30
N ARG A 478 -12.16 28.66 -0.28
CA ARG A 478 -13.10 28.99 -1.37
C ARG A 478 -13.21 30.49 -1.59
N SER A 479 -13.13 31.31 -0.54
CA SER A 479 -13.13 32.78 -0.69
C SER A 479 -11.88 33.32 -1.41
N VAL A 480 -10.76 32.61 -1.32
CA VAL A 480 -9.51 32.94 -2.02
C VAL A 480 -9.53 32.42 -3.45
N LEU A 481 -10.05 31.21 -3.66
CA LEU A 481 -10.13 30.56 -4.97
C LEU A 481 -11.20 31.15 -5.90
N ASP A 482 -12.28 31.71 -5.33
CA ASP A 482 -13.37 32.34 -6.08
C ASP A 482 -13.69 33.75 -5.53
N PRO A 483 -13.15 34.82 -6.16
CA PRO A 483 -13.36 36.20 -5.73
C PRO A 483 -14.83 36.66 -5.80
N THR A 484 -15.69 35.95 -6.53
CA THR A 484 -17.12 36.30 -6.67
C THR A 484 -17.95 35.82 -5.48
N ARG A 485 -17.46 34.82 -4.73
CA ARG A 485 -18.12 34.21 -3.55
C ARG A 485 -17.66 34.82 -2.22
N ARG A 486 -17.36 36.13 -2.19
CA ARG A 486 -16.91 36.82 -0.96
C ARG A 486 -17.87 36.54 0.20
N ALA A 487 -17.37 35.85 1.22
CA ALA A 487 -18.08 35.71 2.48
C ALA A 487 -18.27 37.11 3.10
N LYS A 488 -19.51 37.44 3.47
CA LYS A 488 -19.81 38.67 4.23
C LYS A 488 -19.11 38.56 5.59
N GLY A 489 -18.07 39.37 5.83
CA GLY A 489 -17.54 39.66 7.16
C GLY A 489 -16.23 38.96 7.59
N GLY A 490 -15.46 38.33 6.70
CA GLY A 490 -14.17 37.73 7.05
C GLY A 490 -12.97 38.66 6.77
N SER A 491 -12.02 38.74 7.71
CA SER A 491 -10.67 39.26 7.43
C SER A 491 -10.00 38.40 6.35
N GLY A 492 -9.38 39.00 5.34
CA GLY A 492 -8.74 38.26 4.25
C GLY A 492 -7.66 37.28 4.74
N VAL A 493 -7.58 36.11 4.10
CA VAL A 493 -6.58 35.08 4.40
C VAL A 493 -5.18 35.58 4.05
N SER A 494 -4.24 35.47 4.98
CA SER A 494 -2.84 35.84 4.73
C SER A 494 -2.11 34.80 3.86
N PRO A 495 -1.03 35.15 3.12
CA PRO A 495 -0.27 34.16 2.34
C PRO A 495 0.34 33.03 3.18
N HIS A 496 0.74 33.32 4.42
CA HIS A 496 1.27 32.31 5.34
C HIS A 496 0.17 31.34 5.80
N GLU A 497 -1.01 31.86 6.14
CA GLU A 497 -2.18 31.05 6.49
C GLU A 497 -2.64 30.19 5.31
N LEU A 498 -2.68 30.76 4.10
CA LEU A 498 -2.97 30.02 2.87
C LEU A 498 -1.99 28.86 2.67
N THR A 499 -0.70 29.07 2.91
CA THR A 499 0.33 28.03 2.78
C THR A 499 0.06 26.82 3.68
N GLU A 500 -0.30 27.04 4.94
CA GLU A 500 -0.61 25.94 5.87
C GLU A 500 -1.93 25.25 5.52
N LEU A 501 -2.95 26.00 5.09
CA LEU A 501 -4.20 25.44 4.59
C LEU A 501 -3.97 24.54 3.37
N LEU A 502 -3.17 24.99 2.40
CA LEU A 502 -2.86 24.22 1.19
C LEU A 502 -2.08 22.94 1.51
N ARG A 503 -1.11 23.02 2.42
CA ARG A 503 -0.35 21.85 2.87
C ARG A 503 -1.23 20.82 3.59
N LEU A 504 -2.21 21.26 4.37
CA LEU A 504 -3.21 20.37 4.95
C LEU A 504 -4.05 19.71 3.85
N VAL A 505 -4.61 20.49 2.94
CA VAL A 505 -5.44 19.97 1.83
C VAL A 505 -4.69 18.97 0.96
N GLY A 506 -3.43 19.26 0.60
CA GLY A 506 -2.60 18.35 -0.18
C GLY A 506 -2.24 17.06 0.57
N ALA A 507 -2.39 17.03 1.89
CA ALA A 507 -2.24 15.83 2.68
C ALA A 507 -3.55 15.01 2.80
N LEU A 508 -4.71 15.46 2.29
CA LEU A 508 -6.01 14.77 2.37
C LEU A 508 -6.30 13.96 1.09
N GLU A 509 -5.70 12.78 0.96
CA GLU A 509 -5.82 11.95 -0.25
C GLU A 509 -7.19 11.27 -0.41
N LEU A 510 -8.00 11.18 0.64
CA LEU A 510 -9.34 10.57 0.61
C LEU A 510 -10.46 11.57 0.27
N LEU A 511 -10.12 12.81 -0.10
CA LEU A 511 -11.13 13.78 -0.53
C LEU A 511 -11.87 13.29 -1.79
N PRO A 512 -13.18 13.58 -1.89
CA PRO A 512 -13.94 13.30 -3.11
C PRO A 512 -13.30 13.93 -4.34
N ALA A 513 -13.35 13.22 -5.48
CA ALA A 513 -12.75 13.68 -6.74
C ALA A 513 -13.29 15.05 -7.18
N GLU A 514 -14.56 15.34 -6.91
CA GLU A 514 -15.17 16.64 -7.21
C GLU A 514 -14.49 17.78 -6.44
N GLU A 515 -14.28 17.61 -5.13
CA GLU A 515 -13.61 18.62 -4.29
C GLU A 515 -12.16 18.81 -4.72
N LYS A 516 -11.42 17.72 -4.96
CA LYS A 516 -10.05 17.79 -5.49
C LYS A 516 -10.00 18.56 -6.82
N THR A 517 -10.96 18.31 -7.72
CA THR A 517 -11.05 18.96 -9.03
C THR A 517 -11.31 20.46 -8.91
N GLN A 518 -12.28 20.85 -8.08
CA GLN A 518 -12.60 22.27 -7.85
C GLN A 518 -11.40 23.02 -7.25
N LEU A 519 -10.72 22.40 -6.28
CA LEU A 519 -9.54 22.96 -5.64
C LEU A 519 -8.40 23.18 -6.63
N GLY A 520 -8.01 22.13 -7.38
CA GLY A 520 -6.90 22.28 -8.32
C GLY A 520 -7.19 23.25 -9.45
N ASN A 521 -8.43 23.31 -9.95
CA ASN A 521 -8.81 24.33 -10.93
C ASN A 521 -8.67 25.75 -10.35
N GLY A 522 -9.10 25.97 -9.11
CA GLY A 522 -8.92 27.25 -8.42
C GLY A 522 -7.45 27.60 -8.23
N LEU A 523 -6.60 26.64 -7.85
CA LEU A 523 -5.17 26.86 -7.66
C LEU A 523 -4.47 27.24 -8.97
N LEU A 524 -4.85 26.64 -10.10
CA LEU A 524 -4.31 27.00 -11.41
C LEU A 524 -4.61 28.45 -11.79
N ASN A 525 -5.79 28.96 -11.43
CA ASN A 525 -6.17 30.35 -11.67
C ASN A 525 -5.39 31.33 -10.75
N LEU A 526 -5.00 30.89 -9.55
CA LEU A 526 -4.25 31.72 -8.60
C LEU A 526 -2.75 31.74 -8.86
N LEU A 527 -2.18 30.65 -9.38
CA LEU A 527 -0.75 30.50 -9.65
C LEU A 527 -0.11 31.69 -10.39
N PRO A 528 -0.69 32.26 -11.46
CA PRO A 528 -0.06 33.37 -12.19
C PRO A 528 -0.15 34.73 -11.46
N LEU A 529 -0.92 34.86 -10.38
CA LEU A 529 -1.14 36.13 -9.71
C LEU A 529 0.03 36.48 -8.76
N SER A 530 0.71 37.60 -9.02
CA SER A 530 1.88 38.07 -8.25
C SER A 530 1.61 38.22 -6.75
N LYS A 531 0.37 38.56 -6.37
CA LYS A 531 -0.10 38.65 -4.98
C LYS A 531 0.19 37.37 -4.17
N TRP A 532 0.15 36.20 -4.81
CA TRP A 532 0.28 34.90 -4.16
C TRP A 532 1.63 34.21 -4.41
N SER A 533 2.63 34.96 -4.91
CA SER A 533 3.99 34.47 -5.18
C SER A 533 4.61 33.72 -3.99
N SER A 534 4.48 34.25 -2.77
CA SER A 534 4.98 33.60 -1.54
C SER A 534 4.32 32.25 -1.21
N SER A 535 3.17 31.93 -1.80
CA SER A 535 2.45 30.67 -1.60
C SER A 535 2.54 29.73 -2.82
N GLN A 536 3.23 30.11 -3.89
CA GLN A 536 3.32 29.33 -5.15
C GLN A 536 3.89 27.93 -4.94
N ALA A 537 4.97 27.80 -4.17
CA ALA A 537 5.55 26.50 -3.82
C ALA A 537 4.52 25.56 -3.17
N ALA A 538 3.70 26.09 -2.24
CA ALA A 538 2.66 25.31 -1.57
C ALA A 538 1.50 24.97 -2.52
N MET A 539 1.10 25.88 -3.40
CA MET A 539 0.09 25.61 -4.44
C MET A 539 0.52 24.49 -5.38
N LEU A 540 1.76 24.53 -5.87
CA LEU A 540 2.33 23.52 -6.76
C LEU A 540 2.43 22.16 -6.06
N TRP A 541 2.93 22.14 -4.82
CA TRP A 541 2.98 20.92 -4.02
C TRP A 541 1.58 20.32 -3.83
N THR A 542 0.58 21.12 -3.46
CA THR A 542 -0.80 20.67 -3.29
C THR A 542 -1.39 20.15 -4.60
N LEU A 543 -1.16 20.82 -5.73
CA LEU A 543 -1.59 20.34 -7.05
C LEU A 543 -0.97 18.98 -7.39
N GLY A 544 0.32 18.82 -7.16
CA GLY A 544 1.03 17.54 -7.35
C GLY A 544 0.43 16.41 -6.51
N ARG A 545 0.10 16.68 -5.24
CA ARG A 545 -0.50 15.68 -4.34
C ARG A 545 -1.93 15.33 -4.73
N LEU A 546 -2.77 16.31 -5.04
CA LEU A 546 -4.16 16.09 -5.45
C LEU A 546 -4.27 15.35 -6.80
N GLY A 547 -3.35 15.65 -7.72
CA GLY A 547 -3.28 15.06 -9.05
C GLY A 547 -2.42 13.80 -9.15
N SER A 548 -1.77 13.37 -8.06
CA SER A 548 -0.80 12.28 -8.07
C SER A 548 -1.38 11.01 -8.70
N ARG A 549 -0.62 10.40 -9.61
CA ARG A 549 -0.99 9.10 -10.20
C ARG A 549 -0.80 7.97 -9.21
N VAL A 550 0.14 8.10 -8.27
CA VAL A 550 0.40 7.14 -7.18
C VAL A 550 0.19 7.85 -5.85
N PRO A 551 -0.97 7.65 -5.19
CA PRO A 551 -1.21 8.20 -3.86
C PRO A 551 -0.17 7.67 -2.86
N ALA A 552 0.09 8.43 -1.79
CA ALA A 552 1.03 8.01 -0.76
C ALA A 552 0.40 7.01 0.23
N TYR A 553 -0.91 7.13 0.48
CA TYR A 553 -1.64 6.23 1.38
C TYR A 553 -3.11 6.02 0.95
N GLY A 554 -3.66 6.86 0.07
CA GLY A 554 -5.03 6.76 -0.42
C GLY A 554 -5.21 5.59 -1.41
N PRO A 555 -6.41 5.04 -1.52
CA PRO A 555 -6.70 3.98 -2.46
C PRO A 555 -6.65 4.49 -3.91
N LEU A 556 -6.35 3.60 -4.86
CA LEU A 556 -6.19 3.95 -6.27
C LEU A 556 -7.47 4.50 -6.92
N ASN A 557 -8.64 4.10 -6.43
CA ASN A 557 -9.93 4.65 -6.87
C ASN A 557 -10.15 6.12 -6.44
N GLY A 558 -9.31 6.66 -5.55
CA GLY A 558 -9.29 8.08 -5.17
C GLY A 558 -8.46 8.97 -6.11
N VAL A 559 -7.78 8.38 -7.11
CA VAL A 559 -6.99 9.11 -8.11
C VAL A 559 -7.93 9.86 -9.06
N LEU A 560 -7.59 11.11 -9.36
CA LEU A 560 -8.38 11.95 -10.28
C LEU A 560 -8.37 11.40 -11.71
N ASP A 561 -9.51 11.56 -12.39
CA ASP A 561 -9.68 11.24 -13.80
C ASP A 561 -8.58 11.87 -14.66
N VAL A 562 -8.07 11.10 -15.63
CA VAL A 562 -6.95 11.51 -16.48
C VAL A 562 -7.24 12.78 -17.27
N ALA A 563 -8.49 13.04 -17.67
CA ALA A 563 -8.86 14.25 -18.39
C ALA A 563 -8.71 15.51 -17.52
N VAL A 564 -9.01 15.40 -16.21
CA VAL A 564 -8.80 16.50 -15.25
C VAL A 564 -7.32 16.82 -15.13
N VAL A 565 -6.51 15.79 -14.87
CA VAL A 565 -5.06 15.96 -14.63
C VAL A 565 -4.31 16.35 -15.90
N THR A 566 -4.75 15.88 -17.07
CA THR A 566 -4.21 16.32 -18.37
C THR A 566 -4.39 17.83 -18.57
N ARG A 567 -5.55 18.40 -18.20
CA ARG A 567 -5.74 19.85 -18.26
C ARG A 567 -4.79 20.59 -17.32
N TRP A 568 -4.58 20.07 -16.12
CA TRP A 568 -3.68 20.66 -15.13
C TRP A 568 -2.23 20.62 -15.63
N LEU A 569 -1.77 19.48 -16.14
CA LEU A 569 -0.44 19.29 -16.70
C LEU A 569 -0.17 20.25 -17.86
N ARG A 570 -1.13 20.42 -18.78
CA ARG A 570 -0.99 21.38 -19.89
C ARG A 570 -0.87 22.83 -19.38
N ALA A 571 -1.68 23.22 -18.41
CA ALA A 571 -1.61 24.55 -17.81
C ALA A 571 -0.29 24.79 -17.07
N LEU A 572 0.18 23.80 -16.31
CA LEU A 572 1.47 23.85 -15.59
C LEU A 572 2.66 23.89 -16.57
N ALA A 573 2.63 23.09 -17.63
CA ALA A 573 3.68 23.08 -18.65
C ALA A 573 3.79 24.41 -19.41
N ALA A 574 2.65 25.03 -19.72
CA ALA A 574 2.58 26.33 -20.38
C ALA A 574 2.96 27.51 -19.47
N SER A 575 3.04 27.31 -18.14
CA SER A 575 3.39 28.39 -17.21
C SER A 575 4.84 28.84 -17.35
N SER A 576 5.12 30.11 -17.06
CA SER A 576 6.48 30.68 -17.01
C SER A 576 7.18 30.48 -15.66
N LEU A 577 6.62 29.66 -14.77
CA LEU A 577 7.14 29.40 -13.43
C LEU A 577 8.42 28.55 -13.51
N THR A 578 9.37 28.82 -12.60
CA THR A 578 10.67 28.15 -12.50
C THR A 578 10.91 27.48 -11.13
N ASP A 579 9.88 27.40 -10.28
CA ASP A 579 9.96 26.81 -8.94
C ASP A 579 10.22 25.29 -9.03
N ALA A 580 11.10 24.76 -8.17
CA ALA A 580 11.41 23.33 -8.13
C ALA A 580 10.17 22.44 -7.87
N ASN A 581 9.18 22.94 -7.13
CA ASN A 581 7.91 22.24 -6.88
C ASN A 581 7.07 22.09 -8.16
N LEU A 582 7.33 22.87 -9.22
CA LEU A 582 6.70 22.67 -10.51
C LEU A 582 7.14 21.34 -11.12
N GLY A 583 8.44 21.03 -11.06
CA GLY A 583 8.98 19.76 -11.53
C GLY A 583 8.39 18.58 -10.76
N LEU A 584 8.33 18.69 -9.43
CA LEU A 584 7.68 17.68 -8.57
C LEU A 584 6.20 17.49 -8.92
N ALA A 585 5.44 18.58 -9.10
CA ALA A 585 4.02 18.50 -9.43
C ALA A 585 3.76 17.88 -10.80
N LEU A 586 4.57 18.21 -11.80
CA LEU A 586 4.53 17.62 -13.13
C LEU A 586 4.85 16.12 -13.08
N MET A 587 5.88 15.72 -12.35
CA MET A 587 6.25 14.31 -12.17
C MET A 587 5.13 13.54 -11.46
N LEU A 588 4.62 14.01 -10.32
CA LEU A 588 3.56 13.30 -9.57
C LEU A 588 2.29 13.09 -10.40
N CYS A 589 1.88 14.12 -11.14
CA CYS A 589 0.69 14.09 -11.99
C CYS A 589 0.89 13.30 -13.30
N GLY A 590 2.11 13.25 -13.82
CA GLY A 590 2.45 12.62 -15.12
C GLY A 590 3.11 11.24 -15.03
N ARG A 591 3.49 10.79 -13.82
CA ARG A 591 4.20 9.52 -13.58
C ARG A 591 3.50 8.36 -14.28
N ARG A 592 4.29 7.56 -15.00
CA ARG A 592 3.76 6.37 -15.68
C ARG A 592 3.46 5.27 -14.66
N VAL A 593 2.29 4.68 -14.75
CA VAL A 593 1.84 3.60 -13.84
C VAL A 593 1.46 2.32 -14.57
N GLY A 594 1.43 2.32 -15.92
CA GLY A 594 1.08 1.13 -16.71
C GLY A 594 -0.43 0.87 -16.81
N ASP A 595 -1.26 1.87 -16.50
CA ASP A 595 -2.72 1.78 -16.47
C ASP A 595 -3.32 2.81 -17.44
N ARG A 596 -4.03 2.35 -18.48
CA ARG A 596 -4.55 3.22 -19.57
C ARG A 596 -5.52 4.30 -19.09
N TYR A 597 -6.20 4.09 -17.95
CA TYR A 597 -7.17 5.03 -17.42
C TYR A 597 -6.55 6.08 -16.50
N ARG A 598 -5.31 5.84 -16.04
CA ARG A 598 -4.58 6.75 -15.15
C ARG A 598 -3.41 7.43 -15.85
N ASP A 599 -2.79 6.73 -16.79
CA ASP A 599 -1.69 7.23 -17.59
C ASP A 599 -2.16 8.32 -18.56
N VAL A 600 -1.41 9.41 -18.57
CA VAL A 600 -1.61 10.50 -19.54
C VAL A 600 -1.20 10.05 -20.94
N SER A 601 -1.80 10.70 -21.94
CA SER A 601 -1.52 10.42 -23.35
C SER A 601 -0.04 10.63 -23.70
N PRO A 602 0.50 9.93 -24.72
CA PRO A 602 1.88 10.10 -25.16
C PRO A 602 2.23 11.58 -25.45
N GLU A 603 1.34 12.33 -26.08
CA GLU A 603 1.57 13.74 -26.43
C GLU A 603 1.66 14.62 -25.17
N THR A 604 0.83 14.31 -24.16
CA THR A 604 0.89 15.02 -22.87
C THR A 604 2.17 14.65 -22.11
N ARG A 605 2.63 13.41 -22.24
CA ARG A 605 3.86 12.91 -21.61
C ARG A 605 5.10 13.60 -22.20
N GLU A 606 5.19 13.70 -23.53
CA GLU A 606 6.26 14.42 -24.22
C GLU A 606 6.31 15.89 -23.81
N LEU A 607 5.15 16.56 -23.73
CA LEU A 607 5.04 17.94 -23.24
C LEU A 607 5.63 18.11 -21.83
N ILE A 608 5.38 17.15 -20.94
CA ILE A 608 5.89 17.19 -19.56
C ILE A 608 7.38 16.94 -19.53
N LEU A 609 7.88 15.97 -20.29
CA LEU A 609 9.31 15.65 -20.37
C LEU A 609 10.11 16.85 -20.91
N ASP A 610 9.65 17.50 -21.98
CA ASP A 610 10.28 18.72 -22.51
C ASP A 610 10.27 19.84 -21.45
N LYS A 611 9.17 20.02 -20.72
CA LYS A 611 9.11 21.01 -19.63
C LYS A 611 10.09 20.69 -18.50
N LEU A 612 10.15 19.43 -18.05
CA LEU A 612 11.05 18.98 -16.99
C LEU A 612 12.52 19.18 -17.38
N GLN A 613 12.86 18.89 -18.64
CA GLN A 613 14.19 19.12 -19.18
C GLN A 613 14.56 20.61 -19.17
N ARG A 614 13.66 21.50 -19.60
CA ARG A 614 13.88 22.97 -19.56
C ARG A 614 14.00 23.52 -18.14
N LEU A 615 13.34 22.90 -17.17
CA LEU A 615 13.46 23.26 -15.75
C LEU A 615 14.75 22.73 -15.10
N GLY A 616 15.52 21.89 -15.80
CA GLY A 616 16.69 21.23 -15.23
C GLY A 616 16.34 20.23 -14.13
N ALA A 617 15.16 19.58 -14.22
CA ALA A 617 14.73 18.61 -13.23
C ALA A 617 15.63 17.35 -13.25
N PRO A 618 15.84 16.69 -12.10
CA PRO A 618 16.65 15.46 -12.01
C PRO A 618 16.23 14.40 -13.03
N GLN A 619 17.21 13.68 -13.60
CA GLN A 619 16.97 12.65 -14.61
C GLN A 619 15.98 11.58 -14.13
N HIS A 620 16.07 11.20 -12.85
CA HIS A 620 15.16 10.23 -12.24
C HIS A 620 13.69 10.66 -12.32
N MET A 621 13.37 11.96 -12.17
CA MET A 621 11.98 12.44 -12.34
C MET A 621 11.48 12.28 -13.78
N GLN A 622 12.36 12.41 -14.76
CA GLN A 622 12.04 12.20 -16.17
C GLN A 622 11.82 10.70 -16.44
N ASP A 623 12.66 9.84 -15.88
CA ASP A 623 12.52 8.38 -15.98
C ASP A 623 11.20 7.89 -15.37
N LEU A 624 10.80 8.44 -14.21
CA LEU A 624 9.50 8.15 -13.59
C LEU A 624 8.31 8.57 -14.47
N VAL A 625 8.44 9.67 -15.20
CA VAL A 625 7.42 10.09 -16.16
C VAL A 625 7.46 9.22 -17.42
N GLN A 626 8.62 8.75 -17.87
CA GLN A 626 8.72 8.00 -19.13
C GLN A 626 8.40 6.50 -18.98
N HIS A 627 8.96 5.88 -17.94
CA HIS A 627 8.97 4.44 -17.73
C HIS A 627 8.21 4.00 -16.48
N GLY A 628 8.00 4.91 -15.51
CA GLY A 628 7.45 4.55 -14.21
C GLY A 628 8.59 4.15 -13.26
N GLY A 629 8.28 3.36 -12.22
CA GLY A 629 9.27 2.93 -11.20
C GLY A 629 8.92 3.44 -9.81
N GLN A 630 9.87 3.48 -8.87
CA GLN A 630 9.70 3.97 -7.49
C GLN A 630 10.43 5.29 -7.24
N LEU A 631 9.93 6.10 -6.29
CA LEU A 631 10.57 7.37 -5.90
C LEU A 631 11.88 7.10 -5.15
N GLN A 632 12.90 7.93 -5.35
CA GLN A 632 14.10 7.87 -4.52
C GLN A 632 13.85 8.47 -3.14
N SER A 633 14.82 8.27 -2.26
CA SER A 633 14.81 8.73 -0.87
C SER A 633 14.50 10.23 -0.75
N GLU A 634 15.11 11.09 -1.57
CA GLU A 634 14.85 12.53 -1.49
C GLU A 634 13.44 12.92 -1.97
N GLU A 635 12.88 12.31 -3.02
CA GLU A 635 11.50 12.62 -3.44
C GLU A 635 10.46 12.00 -2.48
N ALA A 636 10.71 10.78 -1.99
CA ALA A 636 9.94 10.19 -0.91
C ALA A 636 9.99 11.09 0.33
N SER A 637 11.12 11.75 0.61
CA SER A 637 11.24 12.77 1.66
C SER A 637 10.48 14.05 1.37
N GLN A 638 10.37 14.47 0.11
CA GLN A 638 9.56 15.64 -0.29
C GLN A 638 8.04 15.34 -0.29
N ILE A 639 7.66 14.06 -0.42
CA ILE A 639 6.27 13.58 -0.45
C ILE A 639 5.78 13.15 0.94
N LEU A 640 6.63 12.50 1.73
CA LEU A 640 6.33 11.90 3.05
C LEU A 640 7.11 12.55 4.22
N GLY A 641 8.17 13.30 3.94
CA GLY A 641 8.93 14.04 4.95
C GLY A 641 10.27 13.45 5.39
N GLU A 642 10.68 12.24 4.97
CA GLU A 642 12.04 11.66 5.05
C GLU A 642 12.04 10.23 4.43
N ALA A 643 13.17 9.73 3.94
CA ALA A 643 13.32 8.35 3.49
C ALA A 643 14.60 7.70 4.02
N LEU A 644 14.53 6.38 4.18
CA LEU A 644 15.32 5.65 5.15
C LEU A 644 16.41 4.79 4.47
N PRO A 645 17.66 4.80 4.97
CA PRO A 645 18.70 3.85 4.54
C PRO A 645 18.32 2.40 4.82
N LEU A 646 18.98 1.42 4.18
CA LEU A 646 18.79 0.00 4.49
C LEU A 646 19.24 -0.32 5.91
N GLY A 647 18.49 -1.17 6.60
CA GLY A 647 18.78 -1.63 7.95
C GLY A 647 19.83 -2.72 8.00
N LEU A 648 19.90 -3.58 6.97
CA LEU A 648 20.91 -4.62 6.84
C LEU A 648 21.64 -4.47 5.52
N THR A 649 22.97 -4.52 5.57
CA THR A 649 23.84 -4.57 4.40
C THR A 649 24.79 -5.76 4.49
N LEU A 650 25.19 -6.30 3.34
CA LEU A 650 26.21 -7.34 3.27
C LEU A 650 27.60 -6.66 3.28
N ARG A 651 28.53 -7.18 4.08
CA ARG A 651 29.89 -6.64 4.18
C ARG A 651 30.84 -7.16 3.11
#